data_AF-A0A258F8Q0-F1
#
_entry.id   AF-A0A258F8Q0-F1
#
_cell.length_a   1.000
_cell.length_b   1.000
_cell.length_c   1.000
_cell.angle_alpha   90.00
_cell.angle_beta   90.00
_cell.angle_gamma   90.00
#
_symmetry.space_group_name_H-M   'P 1'
#
loop_
_entity.id
_entity.type
_entity.pdbx_description
1 polymer ?
#
loop_
_entity_poly.entity_id
_entity_poly.type
_entity_poly.pdbx_seq_one_letter_code
_entity_poly.pdbx_strand_id
1 'polypeptide(L)'
;MKRNYKALVLLLLLAFASCSFTTKTFSDPDKDKLLVQVITFVLQQGHFDPIAMDDTFSQELFAGYLESLDPTKRYFYESDYKDFEKFKTTLDDQLKVSDITFFNITHERLMQRIAEAKVMYRDVLSEPFDYSEEEVFDTDYEKSPYAKNKKELKERWRQQLKFSALSYYDDIYTEEKQKKEKDASYVMKIESQIEEEAREATLKSMDIYFNDNLEDVKREEWFAIYIDAIVGEFDPHTYYLAPKNKEDFDERMSGKLEGIGAQLQKRMDYIKITGLISGGPAWRSKELEVEDVILKVKQENEEFPVDLVGMRISDAIKYIKGPKDTKVTLTIKKVDGTIKDVTLVRDVVEINETYAKASVVKKDGIKFGIINLPSFYVDFEDYKKLNAAADVKRQIENLKAEGMQGLILDLRDNGGGSLPTVVDMAGLFIKDGPIVQVRSTGEPKEVLSDRDKSITWDGPLVILVNELSASASEIMAAAMQDYKRAIIIGSKQTYGKGTVQNVLNLNNLVRNNTSGDLGALALTTQKYYRISGGSVQLEGVKSDVKVPGKFSFIEVGEKDKSNALPWDEIDSASYTAWDNHFDYEETIRKSNERMAKNTQLKLIEDNARWVKNQIDETVFPLNYAKYKERLTLNDEESKRFDEMAKYQTNLTFESPAYEKELFNNDTSSLKEKRDRWHATLSQDVYIEEALNVLQDLKTSYNIKKVAKVKE
;
A
#
# COMPACT_ATOMS: atom_id res chain seq x y z
N MET A 1 -36.95 -2.87 -67.39
CA MET A 1 -35.54 -2.67 -67.01
C MET A 1 -35.37 -2.98 -65.53
N LYS A 2 -35.12 -4.25 -65.19
CA LYS A 2 -34.72 -4.71 -63.85
C LYS A 2 -33.23 -4.96 -63.90
N ARG A 3 -32.41 -4.00 -63.45
CA ARG A 3 -30.99 -4.21 -63.16
C ARG A 3 -30.51 -3.09 -62.24
N ASN A 4 -29.79 -3.50 -61.19
CA ASN A 4 -28.88 -2.70 -60.35
C ASN A 4 -29.31 -2.22 -58.96
N TYR A 5 -30.46 -2.62 -58.40
CA TYR A 5 -30.70 -2.40 -56.95
C TYR A 5 -29.91 -3.38 -56.06
N LYS A 6 -29.73 -4.63 -56.49
CA LYS A 6 -28.93 -5.62 -55.74
C LYS A 6 -27.43 -5.28 -55.71
N ALA A 7 -26.91 -4.66 -56.77
CA ALA A 7 -25.51 -4.24 -56.83
C ALA A 7 -25.23 -3.03 -55.93
N LEU A 8 -26.19 -2.10 -55.81
CA LEU A 8 -26.05 -0.91 -54.96
C LEU A 8 -26.14 -1.26 -53.47
N VAL A 9 -27.01 -2.20 -53.10
CA VAL A 9 -27.13 -2.72 -51.72
C VAL A 9 -25.91 -3.57 -51.33
N LEU A 10 -25.34 -4.34 -52.27
CA LEU A 10 -24.09 -5.08 -52.01
C LEU A 10 -22.89 -4.13 -51.85
N LEU A 11 -22.82 -3.05 -52.63
CA LEU A 11 -21.77 -2.02 -52.51
C LEU A 11 -21.89 -1.21 -51.21
N LEU A 12 -23.11 -0.92 -50.75
CA LEU A 12 -23.35 -0.28 -49.44
C LEU A 12 -23.04 -1.21 -48.26
N LEU A 13 -23.31 -2.52 -48.38
CA LEU A 13 -22.92 -3.51 -47.37
C LEU A 13 -21.41 -3.79 -47.34
N LEU A 14 -20.72 -3.74 -48.49
CA LEU A 14 -19.25 -3.83 -48.56
C LEU A 14 -18.55 -2.54 -48.07
N ALA A 15 -19.18 -1.38 -48.24
CA ALA A 15 -18.71 -0.12 -47.67
C ALA A 15 -18.91 -0.06 -46.14
N PHE A 16 -20.01 -0.61 -45.61
CA PHE A 16 -20.21 -0.74 -44.16
C PHE A 16 -19.37 -1.84 -43.51
N ALA A 17 -19.05 -2.93 -44.23
CA ALA A 17 -18.12 -3.95 -43.74
C ALA A 17 -16.64 -3.50 -43.76
N SER A 18 -16.31 -2.45 -44.53
CA SER A 18 -14.96 -1.84 -44.54
C SER A 18 -14.78 -0.73 -43.50
N CYS A 19 -15.87 -0.27 -42.87
CA CYS A 19 -15.86 0.54 -41.66
C CYS A 19 -16.21 -0.35 -40.45
N SER A 20 -15.49 -1.46 -40.30
CA SER A 20 -15.35 -2.05 -38.98
C SER A 20 -14.65 -0.98 -38.12
N PHE A 21 -15.40 -0.37 -37.20
CA PHE A 21 -14.84 0.43 -36.12
C PHE A 21 -14.00 -0.49 -35.24
N THR A 22 -12.81 -0.84 -35.71
CA THR A 22 -11.69 -0.96 -34.79
C THR A 22 -11.45 0.46 -34.31
N THR A 23 -11.89 0.78 -33.10
CA THR A 23 -11.19 1.81 -32.33
C THR A 23 -9.78 1.28 -32.12
N LYS A 24 -8.91 1.46 -33.12
CA LYS A 24 -7.47 1.48 -32.90
C LYS A 24 -7.26 2.68 -31.98
N THR A 25 -7.29 2.44 -30.68
CA THR A 25 -6.47 3.23 -29.77
C THR A 25 -5.07 3.09 -30.33
N PHE A 26 -4.58 4.15 -30.97
CA PHE A 26 -3.22 4.21 -31.44
C PHE A 26 -2.33 4.04 -30.20
N SER A 27 -1.68 2.88 -30.07
CA SER A 27 -0.36 2.87 -29.46
C SER A 27 0.45 3.84 -30.32
N ASP A 28 0.97 4.89 -29.74
CA ASP A 28 1.83 5.85 -30.43
C ASP A 28 3.28 5.49 -30.08
N PRO A 29 3.99 4.70 -30.91
CA PRO A 29 5.38 4.39 -30.66
C PRO A 29 6.24 5.64 -30.47
N ASP A 30 5.88 6.78 -31.04
CA ASP A 30 6.66 8.00 -30.91
C ASP A 30 6.53 8.61 -29.51
N LYS A 31 5.35 8.47 -28.88
CA LYS A 31 5.15 8.83 -27.46
C LYS A 31 6.02 7.97 -26.54
N ASP A 32 6.02 6.65 -26.74
CA ASP A 32 6.79 5.71 -25.91
C ASP A 32 8.31 5.99 -26.01
N LYS A 33 8.79 6.24 -27.24
CA LYS A 33 10.19 6.59 -27.48
C LYS A 33 10.58 7.92 -26.83
N LEU A 34 9.71 8.92 -26.94
CA LEU A 34 9.90 10.20 -26.26
C LEU A 34 9.95 10.02 -24.74
N LEU A 35 9.06 9.19 -24.18
CA LEU A 35 9.06 8.88 -22.75
C LEU A 35 10.39 8.27 -22.30
N VAL A 36 10.88 7.24 -23.01
CA VAL A 36 12.20 6.62 -22.76
C VAL A 36 13.31 7.65 -22.84
N GLN A 37 13.29 8.53 -23.86
CA GLN A 37 14.29 9.58 -24.04
C GLN A 37 14.34 10.52 -22.84
N VAL A 38 13.17 11.03 -22.41
CA VAL A 38 13.06 11.98 -21.30
C VAL A 38 13.47 11.33 -19.99
N ILE A 39 12.99 10.11 -19.71
CA ILE A 39 13.32 9.40 -18.46
C ILE A 39 14.81 9.09 -18.38
N THR A 40 15.41 8.57 -19.45
CA THR A 40 16.86 8.28 -19.49
C THR A 40 17.68 9.54 -19.22
N PHE A 41 17.30 10.67 -19.80
CA PHE A 41 17.95 11.96 -19.54
C PHE A 41 17.81 12.38 -18.07
N VAL A 42 16.60 12.29 -17.50
CA VAL A 42 16.31 12.68 -16.12
C VAL A 42 17.08 11.81 -15.12
N LEU A 43 17.14 10.50 -15.35
CA LEU A 43 17.90 9.57 -14.51
C LEU A 43 19.39 9.92 -14.49
N GLN A 44 20.00 10.12 -15.67
CA GLN A 44 21.43 10.41 -15.76
C GLN A 44 21.83 11.78 -15.20
N GLN A 45 20.95 12.78 -15.29
CA GLN A 45 21.26 14.15 -14.89
C GLN A 45 20.73 14.54 -13.51
N GLY A 46 19.72 13.83 -12.99
CA GLY A 46 18.98 14.23 -11.79
C GLY A 46 18.97 13.20 -10.66
N HIS A 47 19.31 11.94 -10.92
CA HIS A 47 19.31 10.92 -9.86
C HIS A 47 20.42 11.18 -8.85
N PHE A 48 20.18 10.82 -7.58
CA PHE A 48 21.16 11.00 -6.50
C PHE A 48 22.44 10.21 -6.75
N ASP A 49 22.32 8.97 -7.23
CA ASP A 49 23.44 8.11 -7.57
C ASP A 49 23.25 7.61 -9.01
N PRO A 50 23.64 8.40 -10.04
CA PRO A 50 23.43 8.00 -11.42
C PRO A 50 24.38 6.85 -11.77
N ILE A 51 23.82 5.69 -12.12
CA ILE A 51 24.59 4.52 -12.56
C ILE A 51 24.87 4.57 -14.07
N ALA A 52 25.93 3.88 -14.49
CA ALA A 52 26.25 3.73 -15.91
C ALA A 52 25.26 2.78 -16.58
N MET A 53 24.66 3.21 -17.71
CA MET A 53 23.85 2.34 -18.56
C MET A 53 24.78 1.56 -19.51
N ASP A 54 25.31 0.45 -19.02
CA ASP A 54 26.22 -0.46 -19.72
C ASP A 54 25.67 -1.91 -19.76
N ASP A 55 26.49 -2.86 -20.20
CA ASP A 55 26.13 -4.29 -20.27
C ASP A 55 25.72 -4.89 -18.91
N THR A 56 26.18 -4.33 -17.78
CA THR A 56 25.80 -4.79 -16.43
C THR A 56 24.38 -4.34 -16.14
N PHE A 57 24.09 -3.05 -16.33
CA PHE A 57 22.73 -2.50 -16.24
C PHE A 57 21.75 -3.26 -17.14
N SER A 58 22.15 -3.56 -18.38
CA SER A 58 21.35 -4.35 -19.32
C SER A 58 20.97 -5.73 -18.78
N GLN A 59 21.89 -6.41 -18.09
CA GLN A 59 21.65 -7.74 -17.54
C GLN A 59 20.69 -7.71 -16.35
N GLU A 60 20.82 -6.71 -15.49
CA GLU A 60 19.96 -6.52 -14.32
C GLU A 60 18.54 -6.14 -14.77
N LEU A 61 18.41 -5.13 -15.64
CA LEU A 61 17.15 -4.74 -16.26
C LEU A 61 16.46 -5.93 -16.97
N PHE A 62 17.23 -6.72 -17.72
CA PHE A 62 16.69 -7.92 -18.39
C PHE A 62 16.08 -8.90 -17.39
N ALA A 63 16.77 -9.17 -16.28
CA ALA A 63 16.28 -10.07 -15.25
C ALA A 63 15.07 -9.49 -14.50
N GLY A 64 15.17 -8.25 -14.01
CA GLY A 64 14.11 -7.59 -13.25
C GLY A 64 12.83 -7.37 -14.06
N TYR A 65 12.95 -7.04 -15.35
CA TYR A 65 11.79 -6.89 -16.22
C TYR A 65 11.09 -8.23 -16.51
N LEU A 66 11.83 -9.29 -16.80
CA LEU A 66 11.22 -10.61 -17.05
C LEU A 66 10.57 -11.19 -15.79
N GLU A 67 11.17 -10.98 -14.62
CA GLU A 67 10.56 -11.34 -13.33
C GLU A 67 9.26 -10.54 -13.11
N SER A 68 9.22 -9.26 -13.47
CA SER A 68 8.01 -8.44 -13.39
C SER A 68 6.89 -8.90 -14.35
N LEU A 69 7.23 -9.49 -15.49
CA LEU A 69 6.26 -9.99 -16.47
C LEU A 69 5.67 -11.37 -16.11
N ASP A 70 6.48 -12.28 -15.58
CA ASP A 70 6.06 -13.66 -15.27
C ASP A 70 6.71 -14.19 -13.98
N PRO A 71 6.39 -13.60 -12.81
CA PRO A 71 7.04 -13.94 -11.54
C PRO A 71 6.73 -15.38 -11.07
N THR A 72 5.62 -15.94 -11.57
CA THR A 72 5.22 -17.33 -11.27
C THR A 72 5.64 -18.32 -12.35
N LYS A 73 6.37 -17.86 -13.37
CA LYS A 73 6.88 -18.66 -14.51
C LYS A 73 5.80 -19.54 -15.13
N ARG A 74 4.59 -19.01 -15.28
CA ARG A 74 3.39 -19.72 -15.75
C ARG A 74 2.95 -19.35 -17.15
N TYR A 75 3.66 -18.43 -17.80
CA TYR A 75 3.39 -17.98 -19.16
C TYR A 75 4.50 -18.37 -20.12
N PHE A 76 5.75 -18.01 -19.84
CA PHE A 76 6.84 -18.20 -20.79
C PHE A 76 7.41 -19.62 -20.79
N TYR A 77 7.83 -20.06 -21.98
CA TYR A 77 8.66 -21.25 -22.14
C TYR A 77 10.16 -20.92 -22.05
N GLU A 78 10.96 -21.94 -21.78
CA GLU A 78 12.44 -21.84 -21.86
C GLU A 78 12.91 -21.32 -23.24
N SER A 79 12.21 -21.67 -24.32
CA SER A 79 12.50 -21.16 -25.66
C SER A 79 12.21 -19.66 -25.80
N ASP A 80 11.18 -19.15 -25.12
CA ASP A 80 10.84 -17.73 -25.13
C ASP A 80 11.94 -16.95 -24.41
N TYR A 81 12.35 -17.43 -23.24
CA TYR A 81 13.47 -16.86 -22.49
C TYR A 81 14.76 -16.83 -23.31
N LYS A 82 15.12 -17.93 -23.99
CA LYS A 82 16.29 -17.98 -24.88
C LYS A 82 16.20 -17.02 -26.07
N ASP A 83 15.00 -16.77 -26.59
CA ASP A 83 14.81 -15.75 -27.62
C ASP A 83 15.06 -14.34 -27.07
N PHE A 84 14.59 -14.08 -25.85
CA PHE A 84 14.79 -12.80 -25.16
C PHE A 84 16.25 -12.58 -24.77
N GLU A 85 16.98 -13.63 -24.38
CA GLU A 85 18.37 -13.57 -23.92
C GLU A 85 19.32 -12.94 -24.94
N LYS A 86 18.94 -12.92 -26.23
CA LYS A 86 19.68 -12.20 -27.30
C LYS A 86 19.80 -10.70 -27.04
N PHE A 87 18.90 -10.13 -26.24
CA PHE A 87 18.88 -8.70 -25.89
C PHE A 87 19.59 -8.38 -24.58
N LYS A 88 19.99 -9.40 -23.81
CA LYS A 88 20.48 -9.30 -22.42
C LYS A 88 21.63 -8.31 -22.19
N THR A 89 22.43 -8.01 -23.22
CA THR A 89 23.57 -7.07 -23.14
C THR A 89 23.41 -5.90 -24.13
N THR A 90 22.18 -5.60 -24.56
CA THR A 90 21.93 -4.58 -25.60
C THR A 90 20.76 -3.66 -25.23
N LEU A 91 20.19 -3.81 -24.03
CA LEU A 91 19.07 -2.98 -23.59
C LEU A 91 19.52 -1.54 -23.37
N ASP A 92 20.68 -1.34 -22.78
CA ASP A 92 21.36 -0.05 -22.64
C ASP A 92 21.57 0.64 -23.99
N ASP A 93 22.03 -0.09 -25.01
CA ASP A 93 22.19 0.43 -26.36
C ASP A 93 20.84 0.82 -26.99
N GLN A 94 19.80 0.02 -26.78
CA GLN A 94 18.44 0.37 -27.19
C GLN A 94 17.96 1.65 -26.48
N LEU A 95 18.13 1.76 -25.17
CA LEU A 95 17.70 2.93 -24.40
C LEU A 95 18.41 4.22 -24.85
N LYS A 96 19.71 4.16 -25.20
CA LYS A 96 20.48 5.31 -25.72
C LYS A 96 19.89 5.91 -27.00
N VAL A 97 19.24 5.10 -27.83
CA VAL A 97 18.59 5.53 -29.08
C VAL A 97 17.06 5.49 -29.00
N SER A 98 16.50 5.36 -27.79
CA SER A 98 15.07 5.22 -27.53
C SER A 98 14.41 4.10 -28.35
N ASP A 99 15.09 2.98 -28.53
CA ASP A 99 14.52 1.78 -29.14
C ASP A 99 13.71 1.00 -28.09
N ILE A 100 12.49 0.60 -28.48
CA ILE A 100 11.53 -0.14 -27.66
C ILE A 100 11.28 -1.55 -28.24
N THR A 101 12.18 -2.03 -29.09
CA THR A 101 12.08 -3.34 -29.75
C THR A 101 11.93 -4.46 -28.74
N PHE A 102 12.75 -4.48 -27.68
CA PHE A 102 12.65 -5.50 -26.65
C PHE A 102 11.26 -5.56 -26.01
N PHE A 103 10.72 -4.42 -25.57
CA PHE A 103 9.37 -4.32 -25.02
C PHE A 103 8.30 -4.87 -25.97
N ASN A 104 8.35 -4.49 -27.25
CA ASN A 104 7.35 -4.94 -28.22
C ASN A 104 7.37 -6.47 -28.39
N ILE A 105 8.57 -7.06 -28.47
CA ILE A 105 8.76 -8.51 -28.62
C ILE A 105 8.27 -9.27 -27.39
N THR A 106 8.62 -8.82 -26.18
CA THR A 106 8.20 -9.48 -24.94
C THR A 106 6.70 -9.33 -24.72
N HIS A 107 6.13 -8.15 -24.97
CA HIS A 107 4.70 -7.89 -24.87
C HIS A 107 3.89 -8.75 -25.85
N GLU A 108 4.29 -8.83 -27.12
CA GLU A 108 3.61 -9.68 -28.11
C GLU A 108 3.64 -11.16 -27.69
N ARG A 109 4.80 -11.66 -27.26
CA ARG A 109 4.93 -13.04 -26.77
C ARG A 109 4.09 -13.27 -25.51
N LEU A 110 4.06 -12.30 -24.58
CA LEU A 110 3.25 -12.41 -23.35
C LEU A 110 1.76 -12.50 -23.67
N MET A 111 1.25 -11.64 -24.56
CA MET A 111 -0.17 -11.67 -24.96
C MET A 111 -0.53 -13.00 -25.62
N GLN A 112 0.37 -13.56 -26.44
CA GLN A 112 0.21 -14.90 -26.98
C GLN A 112 0.12 -15.95 -25.86
N ARG A 113 1.06 -15.95 -24.90
CA ARG A 113 1.09 -16.93 -23.80
C ARG A 113 -0.09 -16.79 -22.84
N ILE A 114 -0.58 -15.58 -22.59
CA ILE A 114 -1.81 -15.35 -21.81
C ILE A 114 -3.03 -15.96 -22.51
N ALA A 115 -3.15 -15.80 -23.83
CA ALA A 115 -4.24 -16.41 -24.60
C ALA A 115 -4.18 -17.95 -24.57
N GLU A 116 -2.97 -18.52 -24.65
CA GLU A 116 -2.77 -19.96 -24.52
C GLU A 116 -3.07 -20.47 -23.10
N ALA A 117 -2.65 -19.74 -22.07
CA ALA A 117 -2.94 -20.05 -20.67
C ALA A 117 -4.45 -20.07 -20.39
N LYS A 118 -5.22 -19.18 -21.02
CA LYS A 118 -6.70 -19.16 -20.90
C LYS A 118 -7.38 -20.44 -21.37
N VAL A 119 -6.82 -21.07 -22.39
CA VAL A 119 -7.29 -22.38 -22.85
C VAL A 119 -6.80 -23.47 -21.89
N MET A 120 -5.55 -23.35 -21.44
CA MET A 120 -4.89 -24.35 -20.61
C MET A 120 -5.54 -24.55 -19.24
N TYR A 121 -5.85 -23.48 -18.49
CA TYR A 121 -6.45 -23.65 -17.16
C TYR A 121 -7.86 -24.25 -17.25
N ARG A 122 -8.64 -23.90 -18.29
CA ARG A 122 -9.98 -24.46 -18.51
C ARG A 122 -9.93 -25.93 -18.89
N ASP A 123 -8.97 -26.30 -19.74
CA ASP A 123 -8.70 -27.68 -20.12
C ASP A 123 -8.29 -28.51 -18.89
N VAL A 124 -7.36 -28.01 -18.07
CA VAL A 124 -6.97 -28.65 -16.80
C VAL A 124 -8.16 -28.81 -15.85
N LEU A 125 -8.94 -27.75 -15.61
CA LEU A 125 -10.11 -27.80 -14.72
C LEU A 125 -11.32 -28.52 -15.32
N SER A 126 -11.23 -29.04 -16.55
CA SER A 126 -12.28 -29.90 -17.10
C SER A 126 -12.10 -31.37 -16.70
N GLU A 127 -10.89 -31.74 -16.26
CA GLU A 127 -10.56 -33.09 -15.80
C GLU A 127 -10.52 -33.15 -14.25
N PRO A 128 -10.97 -34.25 -13.65
CA PRO A 128 -11.00 -34.40 -12.20
C PRO A 128 -9.58 -34.56 -11.61
N PHE A 129 -9.37 -34.01 -10.41
CA PHE A 129 -8.13 -34.23 -9.65
C PHE A 129 -8.22 -35.48 -8.76
N ASP A 130 -7.15 -36.27 -8.72
CA ASP A 130 -6.99 -37.37 -7.75
C ASP A 130 -6.24 -36.89 -6.50
N TYR A 131 -6.95 -36.61 -5.40
CA TYR A 131 -6.34 -36.16 -4.14
C TYR A 131 -5.74 -37.28 -3.28
N SER A 132 -5.70 -38.52 -3.77
CA SER A 132 -5.01 -39.64 -3.11
C SER A 132 -3.55 -39.77 -3.54
N GLU A 133 -3.16 -39.16 -4.67
CA GLU A 133 -1.79 -39.22 -5.18
C GLU A 133 -0.79 -38.49 -4.28
N GLU A 134 0.41 -39.07 -4.19
CA GLU A 134 1.53 -38.53 -3.41
C GLU A 134 2.32 -37.52 -4.25
N GLU A 135 1.83 -36.29 -4.27
CA GLU A 135 2.42 -35.18 -5.02
C GLU A 135 2.67 -33.96 -4.12
N VAL A 136 3.58 -33.10 -4.55
CA VAL A 136 3.88 -31.83 -3.89
C VAL A 136 3.88 -30.68 -4.90
N PHE A 137 3.62 -29.48 -4.42
CA PHE A 137 3.74 -28.24 -5.17
C PHE A 137 4.67 -27.29 -4.42
N ASP A 138 5.69 -26.79 -5.12
CA ASP A 138 6.61 -25.79 -4.58
C ASP A 138 6.18 -24.40 -5.04
N THR A 139 5.91 -23.51 -4.09
CA THR A 139 5.53 -22.12 -4.33
C THR A 139 6.74 -21.21 -4.50
N ASP A 140 7.97 -21.73 -4.37
CA ASP A 140 9.21 -21.01 -4.69
C ASP A 140 9.45 -21.00 -6.21
N TYR A 141 8.85 -20.02 -6.88
CA TYR A 141 8.99 -19.85 -8.32
C TYR A 141 10.38 -19.32 -8.72
N GLU A 142 11.08 -18.60 -7.84
CA GLU A 142 12.42 -18.08 -8.11
C GLU A 142 13.39 -19.22 -8.42
N LYS A 143 13.33 -20.31 -7.64
CA LYS A 143 14.15 -21.51 -7.84
C LYS A 143 13.69 -22.41 -8.99
N SER A 144 12.48 -22.19 -9.52
CA SER A 144 11.90 -23.02 -10.57
C SER A 144 12.40 -22.63 -11.98
N PRO A 145 12.79 -23.58 -12.85
CA PRO A 145 13.12 -23.27 -14.25
C PRO A 145 11.85 -22.95 -15.06
N TYR A 146 11.99 -22.22 -16.18
CA TYR A 146 10.91 -22.10 -17.16
C TYR A 146 10.56 -23.46 -17.76
N ALA A 147 9.28 -23.68 -18.07
CA ALA A 147 8.83 -24.92 -18.68
C ALA A 147 9.40 -25.07 -20.10
N LYS A 148 9.88 -26.26 -20.46
CA LYS A 148 10.54 -26.52 -21.75
C LYS A 148 9.55 -26.53 -22.91
N ASN A 149 8.30 -26.86 -22.64
CA ASN A 149 7.26 -27.02 -23.65
C ASN A 149 5.86 -26.94 -23.03
N LYS A 150 4.84 -26.95 -23.90
CA LYS A 150 3.42 -26.88 -23.53
C LYS A 150 2.99 -27.98 -22.54
N LYS A 151 3.54 -29.20 -22.63
CA LYS A 151 3.16 -30.31 -21.74
C LYS A 151 3.62 -30.03 -20.31
N GLU A 152 4.87 -29.62 -20.14
CA GLU A 152 5.42 -29.27 -18.84
C GLU A 152 4.73 -28.03 -18.23
N LEU A 153 4.39 -27.04 -19.06
CA LEU A 153 3.63 -25.89 -18.58
C LEU A 153 2.20 -26.27 -18.16
N LYS A 154 1.52 -27.16 -18.93
CA LYS A 154 0.20 -27.68 -18.55
C LYS A 154 0.26 -28.45 -17.23
N GLU A 155 1.33 -29.20 -17.01
CA GLU A 155 1.54 -29.91 -15.74
C GLU A 155 1.74 -28.96 -14.56
N ARG A 156 2.51 -27.88 -14.74
CA ARG A 156 2.64 -26.81 -13.73
C ARG A 156 1.29 -26.17 -13.40
N TRP A 157 0.49 -25.85 -14.43
CA TRP A 157 -0.87 -25.36 -14.24
C TRP A 157 -1.74 -26.39 -13.49
N ARG A 158 -1.64 -27.68 -13.80
CA ARG A 158 -2.34 -28.76 -13.07
C ARG A 158 -2.02 -28.73 -11.59
N GLN A 159 -0.73 -28.71 -11.22
CA GLN A 159 -0.32 -28.71 -9.81
C GLN A 159 -0.78 -27.45 -9.07
N GLN A 160 -0.61 -26.27 -9.67
CA GLN A 160 -1.05 -24.99 -9.08
C GLN A 160 -2.58 -24.95 -8.89
N LEU A 161 -3.34 -25.41 -9.88
CA LEU A 161 -4.80 -25.41 -9.83
C LEU A 161 -5.34 -26.48 -8.88
N LYS A 162 -4.70 -27.66 -8.82
CA LYS A 162 -4.99 -28.69 -7.81
C LYS A 162 -4.74 -28.17 -6.39
N PHE A 163 -3.62 -27.45 -6.19
CA PHE A 163 -3.33 -26.79 -4.92
C PHE A 163 -4.39 -25.74 -4.55
N SER A 164 -4.81 -24.92 -5.51
CA SER A 164 -5.87 -23.92 -5.30
C SER A 164 -7.23 -24.58 -4.98
N ALA A 165 -7.55 -25.67 -5.67
CA ALA A 165 -8.78 -26.42 -5.48
C ALA A 165 -8.85 -27.17 -4.14
N LEU A 166 -7.71 -27.56 -3.56
CA LEU A 166 -7.66 -28.22 -2.25
C LEU A 166 -8.28 -27.38 -1.13
N SER A 167 -8.13 -26.05 -1.16
CA SER A 167 -8.76 -25.18 -0.17
C SER A 167 -10.28 -25.28 -0.26
N TYR A 168 -10.85 -25.18 -1.47
CA TYR A 168 -12.29 -25.32 -1.67
C TYR A 168 -12.78 -26.72 -1.33
N TYR A 169 -12.00 -27.75 -1.67
CA TYR A 169 -12.32 -29.13 -1.32
C TYR A 169 -12.42 -29.30 0.20
N ASP A 170 -11.46 -28.77 0.95
CA ASP A 170 -11.46 -28.84 2.42
C ASP A 170 -12.64 -28.08 3.04
N ASP A 171 -12.94 -26.89 2.53
CA ASP A 171 -14.06 -26.07 3.00
C ASP A 171 -15.40 -26.81 2.84
N ILE A 172 -15.65 -27.34 1.63
CA ILE A 172 -16.87 -28.09 1.32
C ILE A 172 -16.92 -29.36 2.15
N TYR A 173 -15.83 -30.13 2.23
CA TYR A 173 -15.76 -31.36 3.03
C TYR A 173 -16.06 -31.09 4.51
N THR A 174 -15.48 -30.02 5.06
CA THR A 174 -15.69 -29.59 6.44
C THR A 174 -17.15 -29.17 6.67
N GLU A 175 -17.76 -28.43 5.75
CA GLU A 175 -19.17 -28.04 5.83
C GLU A 175 -20.10 -29.27 5.81
N GLU A 176 -19.85 -30.24 4.93
CA GLU A 176 -20.60 -31.48 4.83
C GLU A 176 -20.50 -32.31 6.12
N LYS A 177 -19.31 -32.38 6.72
CA LYS A 177 -19.08 -33.03 8.02
C LYS A 177 -19.87 -32.34 9.13
N GLN A 178 -19.86 -31.02 9.19
CA GLN A 178 -20.65 -30.26 10.17
C GLN A 178 -22.16 -30.46 10.01
N LYS A 179 -22.68 -30.54 8.77
CA LYS A 179 -24.09 -30.88 8.52
C LYS A 179 -24.44 -32.26 9.05
N LYS A 180 -23.56 -33.25 8.82
CA LYS A 180 -23.72 -34.62 9.33
C LYS A 180 -23.68 -34.70 10.86
N GLU A 181 -22.83 -33.91 11.50
CA GLU A 181 -22.75 -33.82 12.97
C GLU A 181 -24.00 -33.17 13.58
N LYS A 182 -24.59 -32.18 12.89
CA LYS A 182 -25.84 -31.51 13.32
C LYS A 182 -27.08 -32.37 13.06
N ASP A 183 -27.10 -33.15 11.98
CA ASP A 183 -28.19 -34.06 11.62
C ASP A 183 -27.65 -35.42 11.19
N ALA A 184 -27.80 -36.41 12.07
CA ALA A 184 -27.34 -37.78 11.81
C ALA A 184 -28.03 -38.43 10.59
N SER A 185 -29.19 -37.94 10.15
CA SER A 185 -29.90 -38.42 8.96
C SER A 185 -29.38 -37.84 7.65
N TYR A 186 -28.62 -36.73 7.71
CA TYR A 186 -27.98 -36.13 6.54
C TYR A 186 -27.02 -37.12 5.86
N VAL A 187 -27.01 -37.13 4.53
CA VAL A 187 -26.07 -37.93 3.74
C VAL A 187 -25.09 -36.97 3.10
N MET A 188 -23.81 -37.09 3.46
CA MET A 188 -22.75 -36.26 2.89
C MET A 188 -22.63 -36.51 1.39
N LYS A 189 -22.25 -35.47 0.65
CA LYS A 189 -21.79 -35.60 -0.72
C LYS A 189 -20.62 -36.59 -0.80
N ILE A 190 -20.56 -37.36 -1.89
CA ILE A 190 -19.41 -38.25 -2.14
C ILE A 190 -18.21 -37.42 -2.59
N GLU A 191 -17.00 -37.94 -2.41
CA GLU A 191 -15.75 -37.22 -2.69
C GLU A 191 -15.68 -36.67 -4.13
N SER A 192 -16.22 -37.38 -5.12
CA SER A 192 -16.24 -36.91 -6.51
C SER A 192 -17.15 -35.69 -6.72
N GLN A 193 -18.23 -35.55 -5.95
CA GLN A 193 -19.10 -34.36 -6.02
C GLN A 193 -18.43 -33.15 -5.35
N ILE A 194 -17.73 -33.40 -4.24
CA ILE A 194 -16.94 -32.36 -3.54
C ILE A 194 -15.80 -31.87 -4.45
N GLU A 195 -15.11 -32.79 -5.12
CA GLU A 195 -14.08 -32.47 -6.12
C GLU A 195 -14.62 -31.60 -7.24
N GLU A 196 -15.76 -31.98 -7.82
CA GLU A 196 -16.39 -31.25 -8.92
C GLU A 196 -16.74 -29.81 -8.51
N GLU A 197 -17.38 -29.63 -7.35
CA GLU A 197 -17.72 -28.29 -6.82
C GLU A 197 -16.48 -27.46 -6.50
N ALA A 198 -15.43 -28.07 -5.95
CA ALA A 198 -14.16 -27.39 -5.67
C ALA A 198 -13.46 -26.91 -6.96
N ARG A 199 -13.50 -27.74 -8.01
CA ARG A 199 -12.95 -27.43 -9.33
C ARG A 199 -13.76 -26.35 -10.05
N GLU A 200 -15.09 -26.36 -9.93
CA GLU A 200 -15.96 -25.28 -10.43
C GLU A 200 -15.71 -23.95 -9.71
N ALA A 201 -15.53 -23.97 -8.38
CA ALA A 201 -15.18 -22.77 -7.62
C ALA A 201 -13.81 -22.20 -8.05
N THR A 202 -12.83 -23.07 -8.26
CA THR A 202 -11.52 -22.71 -8.79
C THR A 202 -11.61 -22.12 -10.19
N LEU A 203 -12.42 -22.72 -11.07
CA LEU A 203 -12.68 -22.22 -12.42
C LEU A 203 -13.26 -20.81 -12.39
N LYS A 204 -14.28 -20.59 -11.56
CA LYS A 204 -14.89 -19.27 -11.38
C LYS A 204 -13.88 -18.25 -10.88
N SER A 205 -13.02 -18.62 -9.93
CA SER A 205 -11.95 -17.74 -9.42
C SER A 205 -10.95 -17.37 -10.53
N MET A 206 -10.58 -18.32 -11.39
CA MET A 206 -9.68 -18.06 -12.52
C MET A 206 -10.34 -17.22 -13.61
N ASP A 207 -11.62 -17.44 -13.91
CA ASP A 207 -12.35 -16.57 -14.83
C ASP A 207 -12.40 -15.14 -14.30
N ILE A 208 -12.63 -14.91 -13.00
CA ILE A 208 -12.54 -13.57 -12.39
C ILE A 208 -11.14 -12.99 -12.58
N TYR A 209 -10.09 -13.74 -12.24
CA TYR A 209 -8.72 -13.26 -12.37
C TYR A 209 -8.37 -12.83 -13.80
N PHE A 210 -8.71 -13.64 -14.80
CA PHE A 210 -8.41 -13.31 -16.19
C PHE A 210 -9.29 -12.16 -16.72
N ASN A 211 -10.60 -12.14 -16.41
CA ASN A 211 -11.53 -11.12 -16.92
C ASN A 211 -11.39 -9.76 -16.22
N ASP A 212 -11.25 -9.75 -14.89
CA ASP A 212 -11.27 -8.52 -14.11
C ASP A 212 -9.88 -7.88 -13.99
N ASN A 213 -8.80 -8.69 -14.02
CA ASN A 213 -7.44 -8.18 -13.78
C ASN A 213 -6.56 -8.18 -15.03
N LEU A 214 -6.57 -9.22 -15.87
CA LEU A 214 -5.63 -9.34 -17.00
C LEU A 214 -6.16 -8.77 -18.32
N GLU A 215 -7.41 -9.06 -18.69
CA GLU A 215 -8.01 -8.57 -19.94
C GLU A 215 -8.14 -7.06 -19.98
N ASP A 216 -8.28 -6.43 -18.82
CA ASP A 216 -8.40 -4.99 -18.72
C ASP A 216 -7.05 -4.31 -18.98
N VAL A 217 -5.88 -4.94 -18.76
CA VAL A 217 -4.58 -4.27 -18.87
C VAL A 217 -4.29 -3.83 -20.31
N LYS A 218 -4.09 -2.52 -20.50
CA LYS A 218 -3.72 -1.91 -21.79
C LYS A 218 -2.23 -1.99 -22.04
N ARG A 219 -1.82 -1.87 -23.31
CA ARG A 219 -0.41 -1.83 -23.71
C ARG A 219 0.37 -0.73 -22.97
N GLU A 220 -0.24 0.43 -22.73
CA GLU A 220 0.43 1.53 -22.02
C GLU A 220 0.71 1.18 -20.54
N GLU A 221 -0.11 0.33 -19.93
CA GLU A 221 0.10 -0.16 -18.55
C GLU A 221 1.21 -1.22 -18.53
N TRP A 222 1.29 -2.09 -19.54
CA TRP A 222 2.46 -2.98 -19.72
C TRP A 222 3.74 -2.19 -20.00
N PHE A 223 3.65 -1.09 -20.74
CA PHE A 223 4.79 -0.22 -21.00
C PHE A 223 5.25 0.49 -19.74
N ALA A 224 4.32 0.93 -18.87
CA ALA A 224 4.66 1.47 -17.56
C ALA A 224 5.46 0.46 -16.71
N ILE A 225 5.11 -0.84 -16.74
CA ILE A 225 5.90 -1.90 -16.06
C ILE A 225 7.33 -1.98 -16.61
N TYR A 226 7.52 -1.82 -17.92
CA TYR A 226 8.85 -1.79 -18.53
C TYR A 226 9.65 -0.55 -18.10
N ILE A 227 9.00 0.61 -18.06
CA ILE A 227 9.62 1.84 -17.56
C ILE A 227 9.97 1.70 -16.07
N ASP A 228 9.08 1.13 -15.25
CA ASP A 228 9.33 0.87 -13.83
C ASP A 228 10.52 -0.06 -13.60
N ALA A 229 10.69 -1.09 -14.45
CA ALA A 229 11.89 -1.93 -14.42
C ALA A 229 13.17 -1.13 -14.74
N ILE A 230 13.13 -0.23 -15.73
CA ILE A 230 14.30 0.63 -16.08
C ILE A 230 14.69 1.54 -14.92
N VAL A 231 13.71 2.21 -14.31
CA VAL A 231 13.98 3.21 -13.27
C VAL A 231 14.29 2.55 -11.92
N GLY A 232 13.75 1.36 -11.65
CA GLY A 232 14.01 0.58 -10.43
C GLY A 232 15.42 -0.02 -10.35
N GLU A 233 16.16 -0.06 -11.46
CA GLU A 233 17.59 -0.40 -11.42
C GLU A 233 18.44 0.68 -10.72
N PHE A 234 17.95 1.92 -10.64
CA PHE A 234 18.69 3.00 -9.99
C PHE A 234 18.56 2.95 -8.47
N ASP A 235 17.34 2.76 -7.95
CA ASP A 235 17.05 2.48 -6.54
C ASP A 235 15.57 2.04 -6.37
N PRO A 236 15.14 1.49 -5.22
CA PRO A 236 13.78 0.97 -5.04
C PRO A 236 12.68 2.04 -4.88
N HIS A 237 13.02 3.33 -4.87
CA HIS A 237 12.09 4.46 -4.69
C HIS A 237 12.00 5.37 -5.90
N THR A 238 12.79 5.13 -6.94
CA THR A 238 12.62 5.77 -8.23
C THR A 238 11.62 4.96 -9.05
N TYR A 239 10.47 5.55 -9.37
CA TYR A 239 9.38 4.87 -10.09
C TYR A 239 8.60 5.83 -10.97
N TYR A 240 7.99 5.29 -12.02
CA TYR A 240 7.20 6.03 -12.99
C TYR A 240 5.74 6.13 -12.57
N LEU A 241 5.22 7.34 -12.64
CA LEU A 241 3.82 7.66 -12.41
C LEU A 241 3.16 7.94 -13.75
N ALA A 242 2.60 6.91 -14.38
CA ALA A 242 1.68 7.08 -15.49
C ALA A 242 0.58 8.10 -15.13
N PRO A 243 -0.03 8.83 -16.10
CA PRO A 243 -0.95 9.94 -15.81
C PRO A 243 -2.00 9.66 -14.73
N LYS A 244 -2.63 8.48 -14.79
CA LYS A 244 -3.60 8.05 -13.78
C LYS A 244 -2.95 7.81 -12.40
N ASN A 245 -1.80 7.13 -12.36
CA ASN A 245 -1.08 6.87 -11.12
C ASN A 245 -0.61 8.19 -10.46
N LYS A 246 -0.31 9.22 -11.26
CA LYS A 246 0.00 10.57 -10.76
C LYS A 246 -1.22 11.22 -10.08
N GLU A 247 -2.40 11.14 -10.69
CA GLU A 247 -3.65 11.59 -10.07
C GLU A 247 -3.90 10.85 -8.75
N ASP A 248 -3.83 9.51 -8.75
CA ASP A 248 -4.01 8.69 -7.56
C ASP A 248 -2.97 9.00 -6.46
N PHE A 249 -1.74 9.35 -6.84
CA PHE A 249 -0.68 9.80 -5.91
C PHE A 249 -1.04 11.13 -5.23
N ASP A 250 -1.53 12.11 -5.99
CA ASP A 250 -1.92 13.42 -5.46
C ASP A 250 -3.14 13.32 -4.53
N GLU A 251 -4.14 12.50 -4.91
CA GLU A 251 -5.31 12.22 -4.08
C GLU A 251 -4.90 11.59 -2.74
N ARG A 252 -3.98 10.62 -2.77
CA ARG A 252 -3.45 9.97 -1.56
C ARG A 252 -2.69 10.95 -0.66
N MET A 253 -1.85 11.81 -1.24
CA MET A 253 -1.05 12.77 -0.47
C MET A 253 -1.91 13.85 0.18
N SER A 254 -2.94 14.31 -0.52
CA SER A 254 -3.88 15.31 0.00
C SER A 254 -4.99 14.72 0.87
N GLY A 255 -5.26 13.41 0.79
CA GLY A 255 -6.41 12.78 1.46
C GLY A 255 -7.77 13.24 0.90
N LYS A 256 -7.76 13.87 -0.29
CA LYS A 256 -8.92 14.43 -0.96
C LYS A 256 -9.10 13.77 -2.31
N LEU A 257 -10.35 13.56 -2.68
CA LEU A 257 -10.73 13.21 -4.05
C LEU A 257 -11.95 14.04 -4.48
N GLU A 258 -12.06 14.31 -5.77
CA GLU A 258 -13.25 14.94 -6.35
C GLU A 258 -14.15 13.89 -7.00
N GLY A 259 -15.40 13.84 -6.55
CA GLY A 259 -16.37 12.91 -7.12
C GLY A 259 -17.57 12.67 -6.23
N ILE A 260 -18.09 11.44 -6.29
CA ILE A 260 -19.30 11.06 -5.54
C ILE A 260 -18.99 10.49 -4.14
N GLY A 261 -17.73 10.13 -3.85
CA GLY A 261 -17.35 9.52 -2.56
C GLY A 261 -17.84 8.08 -2.38
N ALA A 262 -17.60 7.22 -3.37
CA ALA A 262 -17.92 5.79 -3.31
C ALA A 262 -16.69 4.94 -3.66
N GLN A 263 -16.54 3.81 -2.98
CA GLN A 263 -15.56 2.78 -3.30
C GLN A 263 -16.20 1.79 -4.30
N LEU A 264 -15.51 1.57 -5.41
CA LEU A 264 -16.01 0.78 -6.52
C LEU A 264 -15.14 -0.45 -6.73
N GLN A 265 -15.76 -1.53 -7.19
CA GLN A 265 -15.05 -2.75 -7.56
C GLN A 265 -15.71 -3.40 -8.78
N LYS A 266 -14.89 -3.87 -9.72
CA LYS A 266 -15.38 -4.70 -10.83
C LYS A 266 -15.57 -6.14 -10.34
N ARG A 267 -16.66 -6.75 -10.79
CA ARG A 267 -16.98 -8.16 -10.63
C ARG A 267 -17.55 -8.66 -11.94
N MET A 268 -16.73 -9.38 -12.70
CA MET A 268 -17.04 -9.74 -14.09
C MET A 268 -17.42 -8.45 -14.85
N ASP A 269 -18.58 -8.44 -15.51
CA ASP A 269 -19.01 -7.30 -16.32
C ASP A 269 -19.60 -6.13 -15.52
N TYR A 270 -19.69 -6.21 -14.18
CA TYR A 270 -20.43 -5.22 -13.39
C TYR A 270 -19.52 -4.40 -12.48
N ILE A 271 -19.80 -3.10 -12.38
CA ILE A 271 -19.18 -2.20 -11.40
C ILE A 271 -20.08 -2.13 -10.16
N LYS A 272 -19.58 -2.62 -9.03
CA LYS A 272 -20.28 -2.65 -7.74
C LYS A 272 -19.78 -1.56 -6.80
N ILE A 273 -20.67 -1.06 -5.95
CA ILE A 273 -20.33 -0.21 -4.81
C ILE A 273 -19.97 -1.11 -3.64
N THR A 274 -18.74 -1.06 -3.16
CA THR A 274 -18.26 -1.84 -2.00
C THR A 274 -18.23 -1.03 -0.71
N GLY A 275 -18.33 0.30 -0.81
CA GLY A 275 -18.28 1.20 0.33
C GLY A 275 -18.66 2.62 -0.04
N LEU A 276 -19.09 3.40 0.95
CA LEU A 276 -19.40 4.81 0.80
C LEU A 276 -18.54 5.62 1.76
N ILE A 277 -17.95 6.71 1.26
CA ILE A 277 -17.11 7.58 2.07
C ILE A 277 -18.01 8.51 2.88
N SER A 278 -17.88 8.45 4.20
CA SER A 278 -18.65 9.29 5.11
C SER A 278 -18.51 10.77 4.76
N GLY A 279 -19.63 11.50 4.82
CA GLY A 279 -19.68 12.91 4.44
C GLY A 279 -19.66 13.16 2.93
N GLY A 280 -19.32 12.18 2.08
CA GLY A 280 -19.30 12.33 0.61
C GLY A 280 -20.71 12.37 -0.01
N PRO A 281 -20.87 12.87 -1.26
CA PRO A 281 -22.17 13.01 -1.92
C PRO A 281 -23.04 11.75 -1.97
N ALA A 282 -22.45 10.60 -2.30
CA ALA A 282 -23.13 9.30 -2.38
C ALA A 282 -23.67 8.86 -1.01
N TRP A 283 -22.93 9.17 0.06
CA TRP A 283 -23.36 8.89 1.43
C TRP A 283 -24.45 9.86 1.89
N ARG A 284 -24.29 11.17 1.62
CA ARG A 284 -25.26 12.22 2.00
C ARG A 284 -26.62 12.04 1.32
N SER A 285 -26.65 11.50 0.09
CA SER A 285 -27.89 11.27 -0.64
C SER A 285 -28.77 10.20 0.00
N LYS A 286 -28.16 9.20 0.68
CA LYS A 286 -28.84 8.00 1.18
C LYS A 286 -29.58 7.20 0.10
N GLU A 287 -29.27 7.45 -1.17
CA GLU A 287 -29.90 6.79 -2.32
C GLU A 287 -29.04 5.65 -2.87
N LEU A 288 -27.79 5.52 -2.42
CA LEU A 288 -26.86 4.45 -2.80
C LEU A 288 -26.53 3.61 -1.57
N GLU A 289 -26.33 2.31 -1.80
CA GLU A 289 -26.02 1.33 -0.77
C GLU A 289 -24.85 0.43 -1.20
N VAL A 290 -24.25 -0.27 -0.25
CA VAL A 290 -23.24 -1.29 -0.54
C VAL A 290 -23.90 -2.46 -1.28
N GLU A 291 -23.19 -3.08 -2.22
CA GLU A 291 -23.64 -4.09 -3.18
C GLU A 291 -24.53 -3.60 -4.34
N ASP A 292 -24.87 -2.30 -4.38
CA ASP A 292 -25.50 -1.70 -5.56
C ASP A 292 -24.60 -1.84 -6.80
N VAL A 293 -25.20 -2.09 -7.97
CA VAL A 293 -24.50 -2.22 -9.25
C VAL A 293 -24.76 -0.97 -10.10
N ILE A 294 -23.69 -0.32 -10.56
CA ILE A 294 -23.77 0.80 -11.49
C ILE A 294 -23.84 0.26 -12.92
N LEU A 295 -25.00 0.43 -13.56
CA LEU A 295 -25.23 -0.02 -14.94
C LEU A 295 -24.84 1.04 -15.95
N LYS A 296 -25.21 2.32 -15.70
CA LYS A 296 -24.99 3.41 -16.65
C LYS A 296 -24.66 4.71 -15.96
N VAL A 297 -23.99 5.61 -16.69
CA VAL A 297 -23.66 6.97 -16.22
C VAL A 297 -24.09 7.99 -17.26
N LYS A 298 -24.76 9.05 -16.83
CA LYS A 298 -25.15 10.18 -17.68
C LYS A 298 -24.58 11.46 -17.11
N GLN A 299 -23.83 12.20 -17.92
CA GLN A 299 -23.38 13.56 -17.56
C GLN A 299 -24.52 14.58 -17.69
N GLU A 300 -24.44 15.69 -16.96
CA GLU A 300 -25.46 16.75 -16.98
C GLU A 300 -25.78 17.28 -18.38
N ASN A 301 -24.78 17.32 -19.27
CA ASN A 301 -24.88 17.88 -20.62
C ASN A 301 -25.01 16.82 -21.73
N GLU A 302 -25.26 15.55 -21.36
CA GLU A 302 -25.38 14.45 -22.33
C GLU A 302 -26.83 13.95 -22.42
N GLU A 303 -27.31 13.75 -23.65
CA GLU A 303 -28.67 13.29 -23.91
C GLU A 303 -28.86 11.80 -23.56
N PHE A 304 -27.82 10.99 -23.80
CA PHE A 304 -27.86 9.54 -23.62
C PHE A 304 -26.88 9.09 -22.54
N PRO A 305 -27.26 8.14 -21.66
CA PRO A 305 -26.33 7.55 -20.71
C PRO A 305 -25.33 6.64 -21.41
N VAL A 306 -24.09 6.63 -20.90
CA VAL A 306 -23.03 5.67 -21.26
C VAL A 306 -23.24 4.38 -20.47
N ASP A 307 -23.25 3.24 -21.16
CA ASP A 307 -23.30 1.92 -20.54
C ASP A 307 -21.95 1.57 -19.91
N LEU A 308 -21.95 1.12 -18.67
CA LEU A 308 -20.75 0.70 -17.95
C LEU A 308 -20.59 -0.83 -17.88
N VAL A 309 -21.57 -1.62 -18.35
CA VAL A 309 -21.48 -3.08 -18.32
C VAL A 309 -20.37 -3.55 -19.25
N GLY A 310 -19.48 -4.40 -18.73
CA GLY A 310 -18.27 -4.88 -19.41
C GLY A 310 -17.14 -3.85 -19.47
N MET A 311 -17.35 -2.63 -18.98
CA MET A 311 -16.33 -1.59 -18.98
C MET A 311 -15.25 -1.88 -17.94
N ARG A 312 -14.01 -1.51 -18.25
CA ARG A 312 -12.92 -1.46 -17.27
C ARG A 312 -13.30 -0.54 -16.11
N ILE A 313 -12.98 -0.94 -14.88
CA ILE A 313 -13.20 -0.08 -13.70
C ILE A 313 -12.50 1.27 -13.82
N SER A 314 -11.28 1.29 -14.35
CA SER A 314 -10.51 2.51 -14.55
C SER A 314 -11.17 3.51 -15.49
N ASP A 315 -11.90 3.02 -16.49
CA ASP A 315 -12.60 3.87 -17.45
C ASP A 315 -13.98 4.27 -16.91
N ALA A 316 -14.68 3.36 -16.21
CA ALA A 316 -15.92 3.68 -15.50
C ALA A 316 -15.73 4.80 -14.46
N ILE A 317 -14.62 4.76 -13.71
CA ILE A 317 -14.26 5.80 -12.73
C ILE A 317 -14.16 7.18 -13.39
N LYS A 318 -13.62 7.29 -14.62
CA LYS A 318 -13.51 8.58 -15.33
C LYS A 318 -14.87 9.22 -15.63
N TYR A 319 -15.91 8.41 -15.87
CA TYR A 319 -17.26 8.92 -16.05
C TYR A 319 -17.93 9.29 -14.72
N ILE A 320 -17.62 8.56 -13.65
CA ILE A 320 -18.25 8.76 -12.33
C ILE A 320 -17.61 9.95 -11.60
N LYS A 321 -16.28 10.06 -11.61
CA LYS A 321 -15.54 11.24 -11.14
C LYS A 321 -15.84 12.45 -12.03
N GLY A 322 -15.46 13.61 -11.53
CA GLY A 322 -15.61 14.87 -12.23
C GLY A 322 -15.51 16.06 -11.28
N PRO A 323 -15.40 17.27 -11.83
CA PRO A 323 -15.17 18.47 -11.03
C PRO A 323 -16.27 18.68 -10.00
N LYS A 324 -15.90 19.29 -8.88
CA LYS A 324 -16.85 19.79 -7.87
C LYS A 324 -18.01 20.58 -8.52
N ASP A 325 -19.19 20.48 -7.90
CA ASP A 325 -20.44 21.15 -8.26
C ASP A 325 -21.09 20.71 -9.58
N THR A 326 -20.47 19.77 -10.31
CA THR A 326 -21.08 19.15 -11.50
C THR A 326 -22.04 18.02 -11.12
N LYS A 327 -23.08 17.79 -11.93
CA LYS A 327 -24.03 16.68 -11.70
C LYS A 327 -23.70 15.43 -12.51
N VAL A 328 -23.98 14.28 -11.91
CA VAL A 328 -23.93 12.97 -12.56
C VAL A 328 -25.16 12.16 -12.18
N THR A 329 -25.79 11.53 -13.18
CA THR A 329 -26.88 10.58 -12.95
C THR A 329 -26.37 9.16 -13.16
N LEU A 330 -26.51 8.32 -12.14
CA LEU A 330 -26.15 6.91 -12.17
C LEU A 330 -27.43 6.08 -12.30
N THR A 331 -27.49 5.18 -13.29
CA THR A 331 -28.53 4.15 -13.35
C THR A 331 -28.04 2.95 -12.55
N ILE A 332 -28.69 2.69 -11.42
CA ILE A 332 -28.27 1.70 -10.43
C ILE A 332 -29.25 0.53 -10.42
N LYS A 333 -28.72 -0.69 -10.37
CA LYS A 333 -29.47 -1.88 -9.97
C LYS A 333 -29.23 -2.15 -8.49
N LYS A 334 -30.31 -2.09 -7.71
CA LYS A 334 -30.35 -2.36 -6.29
C LYS A 334 -30.17 -3.84 -5.98
N VAL A 335 -29.81 -4.13 -4.73
CA VAL A 335 -29.67 -5.50 -4.22
C VAL A 335 -30.97 -6.30 -4.37
N ASP A 336 -32.13 -5.65 -4.23
CA ASP A 336 -33.46 -6.25 -4.45
C ASP A 336 -33.82 -6.47 -5.93
N GLY A 337 -32.95 -6.05 -6.86
CA GLY A 337 -33.10 -6.18 -8.30
C GLY A 337 -33.81 -5.00 -8.97
N THR A 338 -34.32 -4.03 -8.23
CA THR A 338 -34.94 -2.83 -8.80
C THR A 338 -33.91 -1.95 -9.49
N ILE A 339 -34.32 -1.23 -10.54
CA ILE A 339 -33.46 -0.29 -11.26
C ILE A 339 -33.97 1.13 -11.02
N LYS A 340 -33.06 2.03 -10.62
CA LYS A 340 -33.38 3.44 -10.35
C LYS A 340 -32.26 4.35 -10.83
N ASP A 341 -32.63 5.53 -11.31
CA ASP A 341 -31.70 6.62 -11.56
C ASP A 341 -31.49 7.45 -10.29
N VAL A 342 -30.22 7.69 -9.93
CA VAL A 342 -29.80 8.49 -8.79
C VAL A 342 -28.93 9.63 -9.30
N THR A 343 -29.32 10.87 -9.05
CA THR A 343 -28.54 12.06 -9.45
C THR A 343 -27.79 12.62 -8.26
N LEU A 344 -26.47 12.76 -8.39
CA LEU A 344 -25.57 13.27 -7.37
C LEU A 344 -24.88 14.54 -7.88
N VAL A 345 -24.64 15.47 -6.97
CA VAL A 345 -23.75 16.62 -7.18
C VAL A 345 -22.37 16.23 -6.67
N ARG A 346 -21.35 16.28 -7.52
CA ARG A 346 -19.96 15.96 -7.15
C ARG A 346 -19.40 17.01 -6.20
N ASP A 347 -18.55 16.58 -5.29
CA ASP A 347 -17.95 17.45 -4.28
C ASP A 347 -16.53 16.97 -3.95
N VAL A 348 -15.79 17.79 -3.22
CA VAL A 348 -14.52 17.36 -2.61
C VAL A 348 -14.86 16.45 -1.43
N VAL A 349 -14.30 15.25 -1.44
CA VAL A 349 -14.51 14.22 -0.43
C VAL A 349 -13.20 14.02 0.33
N GLU A 350 -13.25 14.27 1.63
CA GLU A 350 -12.11 14.06 2.54
C GLU A 350 -12.16 12.66 3.15
N ILE A 351 -11.05 11.94 3.08
CA ILE A 351 -10.92 10.61 3.67
C ILE A 351 -10.42 10.76 5.11
N ASN A 352 -11.32 11.10 6.04
CA ASN A 352 -10.96 11.44 7.43
C ASN A 352 -10.03 10.44 8.17
N GLU A 353 -10.01 9.16 7.77
CA GLU A 353 -9.11 8.16 8.38
C GLU A 353 -7.64 8.29 7.95
N THR A 354 -7.33 9.11 6.93
CA THR A 354 -5.94 9.42 6.54
C THR A 354 -5.34 10.57 7.36
N TYR A 355 -6.17 11.29 8.13
CA TYR A 355 -5.76 12.45 8.91
C TYR A 355 -5.44 12.11 10.37
N ALA A 356 -4.72 13.01 11.04
CA ALA A 356 -4.34 12.84 12.44
C ALA A 356 -5.58 12.77 13.34
N LYS A 357 -5.62 11.79 14.24
CA LYS A 357 -6.68 11.61 15.23
C LYS A 357 -6.12 11.46 16.64
N ALA A 358 -6.90 11.90 17.62
CA ALA A 358 -6.48 11.94 19.02
C ALA A 358 -7.42 11.15 19.93
N SER A 359 -6.85 10.59 21.00
CA SER A 359 -7.57 9.94 22.09
C SER A 359 -7.01 10.39 23.43
N VAL A 360 -7.82 10.29 24.47
CA VAL A 360 -7.49 10.64 25.86
C VAL A 360 -7.65 9.39 26.72
N VAL A 361 -6.69 9.17 27.63
CA VAL A 361 -6.74 8.10 28.62
C VAL A 361 -6.39 8.64 30.00
N LYS A 362 -7.04 8.12 31.04
CA LYS A 362 -6.72 8.44 32.43
C LYS A 362 -6.13 7.22 33.13
N LYS A 363 -4.93 7.37 33.69
CA LYS A 363 -4.22 6.33 34.45
C LYS A 363 -3.65 6.91 35.73
N ASP A 364 -3.96 6.30 36.87
CA ASP A 364 -3.53 6.74 38.21
C ASP A 364 -3.80 8.22 38.51
N GLY A 365 -4.98 8.71 38.08
CA GLY A 365 -5.38 10.10 38.26
C GLY A 365 -4.80 11.08 37.23
N ILE A 366 -3.89 10.64 36.36
CA ILE A 366 -3.19 11.45 35.36
C ILE A 366 -3.85 11.27 33.99
N LYS A 367 -4.04 12.37 33.25
CA LYS A 367 -4.56 12.36 31.88
C LYS A 367 -3.42 12.38 30.87
N PHE A 368 -3.44 11.45 29.93
CA PHE A 368 -2.50 11.35 28.81
C PHE A 368 -3.24 11.51 27.48
N GLY A 369 -2.56 12.07 26.49
CA GLY A 369 -3.03 12.14 25.12
C GLY A 369 -2.30 11.16 24.22
N ILE A 370 -3.02 10.61 23.25
CA ILE A 370 -2.47 9.77 22.20
C ILE A 370 -2.86 10.42 20.88
N ILE A 371 -1.88 10.70 20.03
CA ILE A 371 -2.09 11.14 18.65
C ILE A 371 -1.62 10.02 17.74
N ASN A 372 -2.54 9.47 16.95
CA ASN A 372 -2.19 8.58 15.85
C ASN A 372 -2.06 9.40 14.57
N LEU A 373 -0.90 9.32 13.94
CA LEU A 373 -0.62 9.99 12.67
C LEU A 373 -0.41 8.93 11.59
N PRO A 374 -1.39 8.72 10.68
CA PRO A 374 -1.27 7.70 9.63
C PRO A 374 -0.24 8.02 8.55
N SER A 375 -0.05 9.30 8.22
CA SER A 375 0.92 9.76 7.21
C SER A 375 1.31 11.22 7.44
N PHE A 376 2.43 11.66 6.86
CA PHE A 376 2.80 13.08 6.80
C PHE A 376 2.15 13.73 5.57
N TYR A 377 0.81 13.75 5.56
CA TYR A 377 -0.01 14.24 4.45
C TYR A 377 0.10 15.75 4.25
N VAL A 378 -0.11 16.16 3.00
CA VAL A 378 -0.06 17.55 2.55
C VAL A 378 -0.86 17.75 1.27
N ASP A 379 -1.46 18.93 1.13
CA ASP A 379 -1.96 19.40 -0.15
C ASP A 379 -0.86 20.20 -0.87
N PHE A 380 -0.31 19.65 -1.96
CA PHE A 380 0.80 20.31 -2.69
C PHE A 380 0.38 21.64 -3.33
N GLU A 381 -0.91 21.80 -3.64
CA GLU A 381 -1.46 23.04 -4.21
C GLU A 381 -1.75 24.09 -3.13
N ASP A 382 -2.08 23.66 -1.90
CA ASP A 382 -2.40 24.54 -0.78
C ASP A 382 -1.87 24.03 0.57
N TYR A 383 -0.53 24.04 0.70
CA TYR A 383 0.20 23.61 1.91
C TYR A 383 -0.33 24.26 3.20
N LYS A 384 -0.76 25.53 3.11
CA LYS A 384 -1.23 26.31 4.27
C LYS A 384 -2.58 25.83 4.78
N LYS A 385 -3.42 25.31 3.89
CA LYS A 385 -4.77 24.87 4.23
C LYS A 385 -4.78 23.45 4.78
N LEU A 386 -3.92 22.56 4.28
CA LEU A 386 -3.85 21.18 4.74
C LEU A 386 -2.41 20.66 4.80
N ASN A 387 -1.96 20.40 6.03
CA ASN A 387 -0.75 19.64 6.31
C ASN A 387 -0.87 18.97 7.69
N ALA A 388 -0.21 17.83 7.84
CA ALA A 388 -0.25 17.06 9.08
C ALA A 388 0.28 17.82 10.32
N ALA A 389 1.27 18.71 10.16
CA ALA A 389 1.85 19.46 11.26
C ALA A 389 0.83 20.40 11.92
N ALA A 390 0.03 21.11 11.12
CA ALA A 390 -1.03 21.99 11.61
C ALA A 390 -2.14 21.20 12.33
N ASP A 391 -2.50 20.03 11.82
CA ASP A 391 -3.50 19.17 12.46
C ASP A 391 -2.99 18.61 13.78
N VAL A 392 -1.77 18.09 13.83
CA VAL A 392 -1.13 17.61 15.07
C VAL A 392 -1.02 18.76 16.08
N LYS A 393 -0.63 19.98 15.66
CA LYS A 393 -0.61 21.16 16.53
C LYS A 393 -1.97 21.40 17.18
N ARG A 394 -3.05 21.38 16.38
CA ARG A 394 -4.43 21.54 16.85
C ARG A 394 -4.83 20.44 17.83
N GLN A 395 -4.47 19.18 17.55
CA GLN A 395 -4.72 18.07 18.46
C GLN A 395 -4.00 18.27 19.80
N ILE A 396 -2.73 18.69 19.78
CA ILE A 396 -1.98 19.00 21.00
C ILE A 396 -2.65 20.12 21.78
N GLU A 397 -3.04 21.22 21.14
CA GLU A 397 -3.72 22.35 21.80
C GLU A 397 -5.03 21.92 22.47
N ASN A 398 -5.84 21.11 21.80
CA ASN A 398 -7.08 20.56 22.35
C ASN A 398 -6.80 19.64 23.56
N LEU A 399 -5.83 18.73 23.45
CA LEU A 399 -5.44 17.83 24.53
C LEU A 399 -4.86 18.59 25.74
N LYS A 400 -4.11 19.67 25.49
CA LYS A 400 -3.60 20.58 26.53
C LYS A 400 -4.73 21.30 27.26
N ALA A 401 -5.72 21.82 26.52
CA ALA A 401 -6.89 22.46 27.11
C ALA A 401 -7.69 21.49 28.02
N GLU A 402 -7.61 20.19 27.72
CA GLU A 402 -8.19 19.13 28.53
C GLU A 402 -7.34 18.67 29.73
N GLY A 403 -6.14 19.24 29.94
CA GLY A 403 -5.27 18.93 31.07
C GLY A 403 -4.33 17.74 30.86
N MET A 404 -3.98 17.40 29.62
CA MET A 404 -2.97 16.40 29.29
C MET A 404 -1.63 16.68 30.01
N GLN A 405 -1.00 15.63 30.54
CA GLN A 405 0.28 15.70 31.24
C GLN A 405 1.40 14.87 30.60
N GLY A 406 1.12 14.16 29.50
CA GLY A 406 2.06 13.36 28.74
C GLY A 406 1.43 12.99 27.39
N LEU A 407 2.25 12.89 26.35
CA LEU A 407 1.80 12.67 24.98
C LEU A 407 2.47 11.42 24.39
N ILE A 408 1.68 10.56 23.77
CA ILE A 408 2.13 9.50 22.88
C ILE A 408 1.87 9.96 21.44
N LEU A 409 2.91 9.97 20.61
CA LEU A 409 2.79 10.12 19.16
C LEU A 409 2.99 8.74 18.52
N ASP A 410 1.93 8.19 17.95
CA ASP A 410 1.94 6.87 17.33
C ASP A 410 2.19 6.98 15.82
N LEU A 411 3.39 6.57 15.40
CA LEU A 411 3.88 6.53 14.02
C LEU A 411 4.03 5.09 13.50
N ARG A 412 3.49 4.09 14.21
CA ARG A 412 3.46 2.71 13.70
C ARG A 412 2.67 2.68 12.39
N ASP A 413 3.18 1.91 11.42
CA ASP A 413 2.61 1.77 10.08
C ASP A 413 2.58 3.07 9.24
N ASN A 414 3.26 4.14 9.70
CA ASN A 414 3.37 5.39 8.97
C ASN A 414 4.60 5.39 8.03
N GLY A 415 4.34 5.17 6.74
CA GLY A 415 5.36 5.14 5.68
C GLY A 415 6.00 6.50 5.31
N GLY A 416 5.65 7.58 6.02
CA GLY A 416 6.20 8.91 5.84
C GLY A 416 5.28 9.86 5.07
N GLY A 417 5.88 10.74 4.25
CA GLY A 417 5.17 11.77 3.50
C GLY A 417 6.06 12.99 3.26
N SER A 418 5.50 14.18 3.45
CA SER A 418 6.14 15.45 3.14
C SER A 418 7.32 15.79 4.07
N LEU A 419 8.51 16.01 3.49
CA LEU A 419 9.70 16.46 4.20
C LEU A 419 9.52 17.83 4.89
N PRO A 420 8.98 18.87 4.23
CA PRO A 420 8.66 20.13 4.93
C PRO A 420 7.74 19.92 6.13
N THR A 421 6.77 19.03 6.00
CA THR A 421 5.77 18.78 7.05
C THR A 421 6.36 18.11 8.29
N VAL A 422 7.34 17.21 8.15
CA VAL A 422 8.04 16.69 9.33
C VAL A 422 8.94 17.73 10.00
N VAL A 423 9.57 18.62 9.24
CA VAL A 423 10.37 19.72 9.80
C VAL A 423 9.49 20.64 10.64
N ASP A 424 8.34 21.05 10.09
CA ASP A 424 7.35 21.88 10.81
C ASP A 424 6.79 21.15 12.04
N MET A 425 6.54 19.84 11.93
CA MET A 425 6.00 19.04 13.02
C MET A 425 7.02 18.84 14.16
N ALA A 426 8.29 18.64 13.83
CA ALA A 426 9.35 18.49 14.83
C ALA A 426 9.49 19.77 15.68
N GLY A 427 9.30 20.94 15.06
CA GLY A 427 9.27 22.24 15.73
C GLY A 427 8.20 22.38 16.81
N LEU A 428 7.13 21.56 16.78
CA LEU A 428 6.11 21.56 17.84
C LEU A 428 6.67 21.12 19.21
N PHE A 429 7.82 20.45 19.22
CA PHE A 429 8.38 19.78 20.40
C PHE A 429 9.75 20.31 20.83
N ILE A 430 10.45 21.06 19.98
CA ILE A 430 11.76 21.66 20.30
C ILE A 430 11.71 23.18 20.11
N LYS A 431 12.70 23.89 20.64
CA LYS A 431 12.71 25.37 20.63
C LYS A 431 13.27 25.97 19.35
N ASP A 432 14.44 25.48 18.95
CA ASP A 432 15.16 25.87 17.75
C ASP A 432 16.27 24.83 17.49
N GLY A 433 16.70 24.73 16.24
CA GLY A 433 17.82 23.87 15.86
C GLY A 433 17.55 23.03 14.60
N PRO A 434 18.58 22.30 14.16
CA PRO A 434 18.46 21.39 13.01
C PRO A 434 17.51 20.24 13.32
N ILE A 435 16.73 19.82 12.34
CA ILE A 435 15.86 18.62 12.41
C ILE A 435 16.47 17.49 11.57
N VAL A 436 16.99 17.82 10.40
CA VAL A 436 17.51 16.85 9.43
C VAL A 436 18.54 17.53 8.54
N GLN A 437 19.53 16.77 8.09
CA GLN A 437 20.47 17.21 7.06
C GLN A 437 20.14 16.49 5.75
N VAL A 438 20.18 17.18 4.62
CA VAL A 438 19.99 16.57 3.29
C VAL A 438 21.20 16.85 2.41
N ARG A 439 21.54 15.90 1.53
CA ARG A 439 22.62 16.03 0.56
C ARG A 439 22.10 15.65 -0.82
N SER A 440 22.31 16.53 -1.79
CA SER A 440 22.13 16.22 -3.21
C SER A 440 23.50 15.90 -3.84
N THR A 441 23.49 15.27 -5.01
CA THR A 441 24.71 14.95 -5.77
C THR A 441 25.41 16.22 -6.22
N GLY A 442 26.72 16.33 -5.96
CA GLY A 442 27.53 17.47 -6.37
C GLY A 442 27.28 18.78 -5.59
N GLU A 443 26.33 18.80 -4.67
CA GLU A 443 25.96 19.97 -3.88
C GLU A 443 26.41 19.83 -2.42
N PRO A 444 26.66 20.95 -1.71
CA PRO A 444 26.94 20.91 -0.28
C PRO A 444 25.71 20.42 0.50
N LYS A 445 25.94 19.87 1.70
CA LYS A 445 24.85 19.49 2.59
C LYS A 445 24.01 20.71 3.00
N GLU A 446 22.71 20.53 3.05
CA GLU A 446 21.75 21.50 3.56
C GLU A 446 21.22 21.03 4.92
N VAL A 447 21.03 21.97 5.85
CA VAL A 447 20.50 21.71 7.19
C VAL A 447 19.10 22.31 7.29
N LEU A 448 18.09 21.44 7.34
CA LEU A 448 16.71 21.87 7.52
C LEU A 448 16.42 22.00 9.02
N SER A 449 16.00 23.19 9.42
CA SER A 449 15.83 23.59 10.82
C SER A 449 14.44 24.18 11.01
N ASP A 450 13.91 24.02 12.21
CA ASP A 450 12.73 24.77 12.63
C ASP A 450 13.07 26.26 12.75
N ARG A 451 12.14 27.10 12.25
CA ARG A 451 12.26 28.56 12.22
C ARG A 451 11.29 29.23 13.19
N ASP A 452 10.32 28.51 13.74
CA ASP A 452 9.39 29.01 14.74
C ASP A 452 9.86 28.64 16.14
N LYS A 453 10.04 29.61 17.03
CA LYS A 453 10.48 29.32 18.41
C LYS A 453 9.34 28.87 19.33
N SER A 454 8.12 28.77 18.81
CA SER A 454 6.94 28.42 19.58
C SER A 454 6.84 26.91 19.82
N ILE A 455 6.99 26.51 21.09
CA ILE A 455 6.86 25.12 21.49
C ILE A 455 5.38 24.85 21.81
N THR A 456 4.78 23.93 21.07
CA THR A 456 3.39 23.54 21.31
C THR A 456 3.30 22.55 22.48
N TRP A 457 4.24 21.62 22.60
CA TRP A 457 4.32 20.68 23.73
C TRP A 457 5.76 20.53 24.27
N ASP A 458 5.95 20.86 25.54
CA ASP A 458 7.23 20.79 26.28
C ASP A 458 7.24 19.70 27.37
N GLY A 459 6.11 19.00 27.58
CA GLY A 459 5.99 17.91 28.55
C GLY A 459 6.51 16.55 28.05
N PRO A 460 6.38 15.48 28.86
CA PRO A 460 6.79 14.13 28.51
C PRO A 460 6.25 13.66 27.16
N LEU A 461 7.12 13.04 26.35
CA LEU A 461 6.81 12.57 24.99
C LEU A 461 7.38 11.17 24.78
N VAL A 462 6.53 10.28 24.26
CA VAL A 462 6.92 8.97 23.75
C VAL A 462 6.50 8.90 22.28
N ILE A 463 7.36 8.33 21.44
CA ILE A 463 7.04 8.05 20.04
C ILE A 463 7.02 6.54 19.84
N LEU A 464 5.91 6.03 19.30
CA LEU A 464 5.78 4.63 18.90
C LEU A 464 6.15 4.46 17.43
N VAL A 465 6.99 3.47 17.14
CA VAL A 465 7.41 3.13 15.77
C VAL A 465 7.40 1.61 15.57
N ASN A 466 7.37 1.15 14.33
CA ASN A 466 7.58 -0.25 13.98
C ASN A 466 8.40 -0.38 12.68
N GLU A 467 8.57 -1.62 12.20
CA GLU A 467 9.32 -1.92 10.97
C GLU A 467 8.75 -1.23 9.72
N LEU A 468 7.49 -0.76 9.77
CA LEU A 468 6.82 -0.04 8.67
C LEU A 468 6.84 1.48 8.82
N SER A 469 7.37 2.01 9.94
CA SER A 469 7.64 3.44 10.09
C SER A 469 8.80 3.83 9.16
N ALA A 470 8.57 4.71 8.18
CA ALA A 470 9.57 5.04 7.16
C ALA A 470 9.68 6.55 6.89
N SER A 471 10.80 6.97 6.28
CA SER A 471 11.00 8.31 5.73
C SER A 471 10.73 9.42 6.77
N ALA A 472 9.74 10.29 6.57
CA ALA A 472 9.39 11.35 7.51
C ALA A 472 9.16 10.85 8.97
N SER A 473 8.62 9.64 9.17
CA SER A 473 8.50 9.03 10.51
C SER A 473 9.86 8.81 11.17
N GLU A 474 10.85 8.40 10.37
CA GLU A 474 12.22 8.15 10.82
C GLU A 474 12.95 9.45 11.09
N ILE A 475 12.73 10.49 10.29
CA ILE A 475 13.23 11.85 10.55
C ILE A 475 12.70 12.34 11.91
N MET A 476 11.40 12.19 12.15
CA MET A 476 10.77 12.61 13.39
C MET A 476 11.34 11.86 14.59
N ALA A 477 11.40 10.53 14.53
CA ALA A 477 11.92 9.69 15.60
C ALA A 477 13.42 9.96 15.85
N ALA A 478 14.23 10.04 14.80
CA ALA A 478 15.67 10.29 14.90
C ALA A 478 15.96 11.66 15.51
N ALA A 479 15.28 12.71 15.05
CA ALA A 479 15.46 14.06 15.60
C ALA A 479 15.12 14.08 17.09
N MET A 480 13.95 13.54 17.47
CA MET A 480 13.55 13.53 18.87
C MET A 480 14.47 12.67 19.75
N GLN A 481 15.03 11.58 19.21
CA GLN A 481 16.02 10.76 19.90
C GLN A 481 17.37 11.50 20.05
N ASP A 482 17.86 12.15 18.99
CA ASP A 482 19.13 12.90 19.01
C ASP A 482 19.08 14.07 20.00
N TYR A 483 17.94 14.76 20.09
CA TYR A 483 17.70 15.78 21.11
C TYR A 483 17.45 15.20 22.51
N LYS A 484 17.30 13.88 22.65
CA LYS A 484 16.77 13.23 23.86
C LYS A 484 15.41 13.79 24.31
N ARG A 485 14.62 14.31 23.36
CA ARG A 485 13.32 14.95 23.59
C ARG A 485 12.20 13.95 23.81
N ALA A 486 12.30 12.76 23.21
CA ALA A 486 11.34 11.68 23.36
C ALA A 486 12.05 10.34 23.58
N ILE A 487 11.35 9.40 24.20
CA ILE A 487 11.74 7.98 24.19
C ILE A 487 11.03 7.30 23.03
N ILE A 488 11.80 6.60 22.20
CA ILE A 488 11.33 5.83 21.05
C ILE A 488 11.10 4.38 21.49
N ILE A 489 9.86 3.91 21.39
CA ILE A 489 9.47 2.53 21.73
C ILE A 489 8.97 1.85 20.46
N GLY A 490 9.45 0.65 20.19
CA GLY A 490 9.06 -0.06 18.98
C GLY A 490 9.88 -1.29 18.67
N SER A 491 9.78 -1.72 17.41
CA SER A 491 10.64 -2.74 16.81
C SER A 491 12.14 -2.48 17.03
N LYS A 492 12.97 -3.48 16.72
CA LYS A 492 14.44 -3.37 16.81
C LYS A 492 14.97 -2.11 16.09
N GLN A 493 14.40 -1.81 14.93
CA GLN A 493 14.64 -0.62 14.12
C GLN A 493 13.40 -0.30 13.28
N THR A 494 13.32 0.91 12.74
CA THR A 494 12.34 1.31 11.71
C THR A 494 12.73 0.81 10.31
N TYR A 495 11.97 1.19 9.29
CA TYR A 495 12.09 0.66 7.91
C TYR A 495 13.49 0.85 7.28
N GLY A 496 14.14 1.98 7.51
CA GLY A 496 15.47 2.30 7.00
C GLY A 496 15.49 3.07 5.69
N LYS A 497 14.45 3.84 5.35
CA LYS A 497 14.41 4.62 4.11
C LYS A 497 15.07 5.97 4.32
N GLY A 498 16.32 6.14 3.91
CA GLY A 498 17.15 7.35 4.04
C GLY A 498 17.21 8.23 2.79
N THR A 499 16.26 8.10 1.86
CA THR A 499 16.22 8.83 0.58
C THR A 499 15.03 9.77 0.48
N VAL A 500 15.18 10.84 -0.32
CA VAL A 500 14.14 11.83 -0.63
C VAL A 500 13.85 11.78 -2.12
N GLN A 501 12.55 11.66 -2.45
CA GLN A 501 12.08 11.66 -3.83
C GLN A 501 11.41 12.97 -4.18
N ASN A 502 11.72 13.49 -5.36
CA ASN A 502 11.00 14.59 -5.99
C ASN A 502 10.12 14.06 -7.11
N VAL A 503 8.85 14.48 -7.13
CA VAL A 503 7.92 14.11 -8.21
C VAL A 503 8.03 15.13 -9.35
N LEU A 504 8.68 14.72 -10.43
CA LEU A 504 8.93 15.53 -11.61
C LEU A 504 7.84 15.28 -12.66
N ASN A 505 7.04 16.30 -12.99
CA ASN A 505 6.10 16.21 -14.10
C ASN A 505 6.87 16.20 -15.43
N LEU A 506 6.83 15.08 -16.15
CA LEU A 506 7.63 14.87 -17.36
C LEU A 506 7.17 15.76 -18.52
N ASN A 507 5.92 16.21 -18.51
CA ASN A 507 5.40 17.13 -19.53
C ASN A 507 6.12 18.48 -19.51
N ASN A 508 6.63 18.91 -18.36
CA ASN A 508 7.34 20.19 -18.23
C ASN A 508 8.75 20.15 -18.85
N LEU A 509 9.28 18.95 -19.13
CA LEU A 509 10.61 18.75 -19.69
C LEU A 509 10.61 18.74 -21.23
N VAL A 510 9.42 18.65 -21.84
CA VAL A 510 9.26 18.62 -23.30
C VAL A 510 8.62 19.94 -23.76
N ARG A 511 9.37 20.74 -24.52
CA ARG A 511 8.84 21.98 -25.11
C ARG A 511 7.77 21.64 -26.15
N ASN A 512 6.61 22.29 -26.05
CA ASN A 512 5.47 22.10 -26.96
C ASN A 512 5.05 20.63 -27.12
N ASN A 513 4.95 19.89 -26.01
CA ASN A 513 4.55 18.48 -26.03
C ASN A 513 3.21 18.27 -26.77
N THR A 514 3.24 17.56 -27.90
CA THR A 514 2.06 17.15 -28.67
C THR A 514 1.76 15.65 -28.54
N SER A 515 2.61 14.89 -27.85
CA SER A 515 2.52 13.43 -27.72
C SER A 515 1.58 12.98 -26.60
N GLY A 516 0.79 13.90 -26.05
CA GLY A 516 -0.11 13.67 -24.92
C GLY A 516 0.61 13.63 -23.58
N ASP A 517 -0.15 13.27 -22.53
CA ASP A 517 0.35 13.28 -21.15
C ASP A 517 1.39 12.17 -20.92
N LEU A 518 2.62 12.57 -20.56
CA LEU A 518 3.74 11.70 -20.25
C LEU A 518 3.76 11.25 -18.78
N GLY A 519 2.89 11.76 -17.92
CA GLY A 519 2.88 11.47 -16.49
C GLY A 519 4.01 12.17 -15.73
N ALA A 520 4.49 11.52 -14.67
CA ALA A 520 5.54 12.03 -13.79
C ALA A 520 6.55 10.94 -13.43
N LEU A 521 7.73 11.35 -12.94
CA LEU A 521 8.74 10.46 -12.38
C LEU A 521 8.96 10.85 -10.92
N ALA A 522 8.76 9.91 -9.99
CA ALA A 522 9.28 10.05 -8.64
C ALA A 522 10.77 9.69 -8.70
N LEU A 523 11.64 10.67 -8.51
CA LEU A 523 13.09 10.52 -8.66
C LEU A 523 13.78 10.74 -7.32
N THR A 524 14.63 9.80 -6.89
CA THR A 524 15.49 10.05 -5.74
C THR A 524 16.54 11.09 -6.08
N THR A 525 16.47 12.25 -5.42
CA THR A 525 17.34 13.40 -5.67
C THR A 525 18.28 13.69 -4.51
N GLN A 526 17.95 13.21 -3.31
CA GLN A 526 18.72 13.46 -2.10
C GLN A 526 18.75 12.25 -1.18
N LYS A 527 19.82 12.18 -0.37
CA LYS A 527 19.83 11.39 0.87
C LYS A 527 19.65 12.31 2.07
N TYR A 528 19.00 11.81 3.10
CA TYR A 528 18.87 12.52 4.37
C TYR A 528 19.62 11.81 5.50
N TYR A 529 20.03 12.61 6.47
CA TYR A 529 20.90 12.22 7.57
C TYR A 529 20.38 12.81 8.87
N ARG A 530 20.66 12.10 9.94
CA ARG A 530 20.43 12.56 11.30
C ARG A 530 21.21 13.84 11.58
N ILE A 531 20.77 14.59 12.59
CA ILE A 531 21.53 15.77 13.05
C ILE A 531 22.87 15.37 13.66
N SER A 532 22.97 14.13 14.17
CA SER A 532 24.22 13.53 14.63
C SER A 532 25.17 13.09 13.50
N GLY A 533 24.74 13.12 12.24
CA GLY A 533 25.56 12.86 11.05
C GLY A 533 25.33 11.49 10.38
N GLY A 534 24.90 10.47 11.13
CA GLY A 534 24.62 9.15 10.56
C GLY A 534 23.38 9.13 9.66
N SER A 535 23.38 8.32 8.60
CA SER A 535 22.16 8.05 7.82
C SER A 535 21.25 7.02 8.51
N VAL A 536 19.96 7.05 8.19
CA VAL A 536 19.02 5.96 8.53
C VAL A 536 18.87 4.95 7.39
N GLN A 537 19.50 5.18 6.24
CA GLN A 537 19.44 4.29 5.07
C GLN A 537 19.87 2.85 5.47
N LEU A 538 19.07 1.82 5.16
CA LEU A 538 19.23 0.40 5.54
C LEU A 538 19.11 0.07 7.05
N GLU A 539 19.55 0.98 7.93
CA GLU A 539 19.67 0.75 9.37
C GLU A 539 18.43 1.19 10.19
N GLY A 540 17.66 2.15 9.66
CA GLY A 540 16.56 2.79 10.36
C GLY A 540 16.97 3.53 11.65
N VAL A 541 15.96 3.94 12.42
CA VAL A 541 16.06 4.44 13.78
C VAL A 541 15.93 3.28 14.74
N LYS A 542 16.96 3.06 15.56
CA LYS A 542 16.97 2.03 16.59
C LYS A 542 16.14 2.51 17.77
N SER A 543 15.12 1.75 18.15
CA SER A 543 14.28 2.08 19.32
C SER A 543 15.09 2.05 20.61
N ASP A 544 14.80 2.99 21.51
CA ASP A 544 15.38 3.05 22.86
C ASP A 544 14.89 1.87 23.70
N VAL A 545 13.59 1.58 23.59
CA VAL A 545 12.93 0.40 24.17
C VAL A 545 12.50 -0.51 23.03
N LYS A 546 13.12 -1.68 22.94
CA LYS A 546 12.86 -2.66 21.88
C LYS A 546 11.79 -3.64 22.33
N VAL A 547 10.73 -3.72 21.55
CA VAL A 547 9.62 -4.63 21.75
C VAL A 547 9.43 -5.49 20.49
N PRO A 548 9.16 -6.79 20.62
CA PRO A 548 8.89 -7.64 19.47
C PRO A 548 7.57 -7.24 18.84
N GLY A 549 7.51 -7.20 17.50
CA GLY A 549 6.29 -7.03 16.71
C GLY A 549 6.07 -8.19 15.74
N LYS A 550 5.00 -8.10 14.93
CA LYS A 550 4.63 -9.09 13.92
C LYS A 550 5.75 -9.37 12.91
N PHE A 551 6.56 -8.35 12.59
CA PHE A 551 7.59 -8.43 11.56
C PHE A 551 8.99 -8.75 12.12
N SER A 552 9.13 -9.05 13.42
CA SER A 552 10.44 -9.21 14.08
C SER A 552 11.40 -10.21 13.42
N PHE A 553 10.86 -11.22 12.73
CA PHE A 553 11.62 -12.30 12.09
C PHE A 553 11.43 -12.36 10.57
N ILE A 554 10.69 -11.42 9.99
CA ILE A 554 10.40 -11.38 8.56
C ILE A 554 11.30 -10.31 7.93
N GLU A 555 11.75 -10.55 6.70
CA GLU A 555 12.53 -9.60 5.91
C GLU A 555 11.62 -8.46 5.46
N VAL A 556 11.57 -7.41 6.28
CA VAL A 556 10.82 -6.18 6.04
C VAL A 556 11.72 -5.01 6.37
N GLY A 557 12.10 -4.26 5.33
CA GLY A 557 12.86 -3.04 5.47
C GLY A 557 13.53 -2.65 4.16
N GLU A 558 14.18 -1.48 4.16
CA GLU A 558 14.95 -0.97 3.02
C GLU A 558 16.09 -1.90 2.62
N LYS A 559 16.77 -2.49 3.61
CA LYS A 559 17.89 -3.40 3.40
C LYS A 559 17.54 -4.69 2.63
N ASP A 560 16.26 -5.04 2.60
CA ASP A 560 15.74 -6.23 1.95
C ASP A 560 15.26 -5.92 0.52
N LYS A 561 15.39 -4.65 0.07
CA LYS A 561 15.10 -4.22 -1.30
C LYS A 561 16.32 -4.36 -2.20
N SER A 562 16.08 -4.77 -3.45
CA SER A 562 17.10 -4.70 -4.51
C SER A 562 17.52 -3.25 -4.75
N ASN A 563 18.78 -3.05 -5.08
CA ASN A 563 19.36 -1.75 -5.48
C ASN A 563 19.20 -0.63 -4.44
N ALA A 564 18.95 -0.96 -3.17
CA ALA A 564 18.88 0.04 -2.11
C ALA A 564 20.24 0.74 -1.95
N LEU A 565 20.24 2.07 -1.89
CA LEU A 565 21.46 2.86 -1.73
C LEU A 565 22.19 2.47 -0.44
N PRO A 566 23.54 2.48 -0.42
CA PRO A 566 24.32 2.08 0.74
C PRO A 566 24.16 3.06 1.91
N TRP A 567 24.42 2.58 3.13
CA TRP A 567 24.57 3.45 4.30
C TRP A 567 25.87 4.26 4.23
N ASP A 568 25.81 5.52 4.65
CA ASP A 568 26.98 6.40 4.84
C ASP A 568 26.72 7.43 5.95
N GLU A 569 27.73 8.25 6.25
CA GLU A 569 27.68 9.29 7.27
C GLU A 569 28.25 10.62 6.75
N ILE A 570 27.83 11.71 7.39
CA ILE A 570 28.32 13.06 7.16
C ILE A 570 28.66 13.72 8.49
N ASP A 571 29.30 14.89 8.46
CA ASP A 571 29.54 15.66 9.67
C ASP A 571 28.24 15.98 10.41
N SER A 572 28.28 15.90 11.74
CA SER A 572 27.19 16.31 12.62
C SER A 572 26.82 17.79 12.44
N ALA A 573 25.55 18.12 12.61
CA ALA A 573 25.08 19.49 12.70
C ALA A 573 25.35 20.06 14.11
N SER A 574 25.41 21.39 14.25
CA SER A 574 25.51 22.01 15.56
C SER A 574 24.14 22.04 16.22
N TYR A 575 23.96 21.27 17.30
CA TYR A 575 22.73 21.27 18.09
C TYR A 575 23.04 21.12 19.59
N THR A 576 22.09 21.55 20.42
CA THR A 576 22.13 21.32 21.87
C THR A 576 21.02 20.36 22.23
N ALA A 577 21.35 19.28 22.93
CA ALA A 577 20.35 18.36 23.45
C ALA A 577 19.34 19.10 24.33
N TRP A 578 18.10 18.60 24.36
CA TRP A 578 17.05 19.17 25.19
C TRP A 578 17.44 19.07 26.68
N ASP A 579 17.21 20.15 27.44
CA ASP A 579 17.49 20.18 28.89
C ASP A 579 16.45 19.33 29.65
N ASN A 580 16.71 18.03 29.68
CA ASN A 580 15.88 17.06 30.36
C ASN A 580 16.01 17.22 31.87
N HIS A 581 14.89 17.46 32.52
CA HIS A 581 14.78 17.39 33.99
C HIS A 581 14.54 15.95 34.47
N PHE A 582 14.73 14.95 33.61
CA PHE A 582 14.45 13.54 33.87
C PHE A 582 15.61 12.61 33.47
N ASP A 583 15.71 11.49 34.16
CA ASP A 583 16.72 10.47 33.90
C ASP A 583 16.29 9.57 32.74
N TYR A 584 16.82 9.89 31.55
CA TYR A 584 16.52 9.21 30.29
C TYR A 584 16.94 7.73 30.33
N GLU A 585 18.15 7.45 30.81
CA GLU A 585 18.71 6.09 30.84
C GLU A 585 18.00 5.20 31.86
N GLU A 586 17.69 5.74 33.04
CA GLU A 586 16.95 5.01 34.07
C GLU A 586 15.53 4.65 33.62
N THR A 587 14.88 5.55 32.86
CA THR A 587 13.55 5.28 32.30
C THR A 587 13.60 4.13 31.30
N ILE A 588 14.58 4.12 30.40
CA ILE A 588 14.81 3.04 29.43
C ILE A 588 15.08 1.72 30.16
N ARG A 589 15.92 1.73 31.21
CA ARG A 589 16.24 0.54 32.00
C ARG A 589 14.98 -0.06 32.64
N LYS A 590 14.15 0.75 33.30
CA LYS A 590 12.88 0.31 33.91
C LYS A 590 11.93 -0.27 32.87
N SER A 591 11.83 0.36 31.71
CA SER A 591 10.99 -0.11 30.61
C SER A 591 11.46 -1.48 30.12
N ASN A 592 12.74 -1.63 29.81
CA ASN A 592 13.31 -2.92 29.38
C ASN A 592 13.09 -4.04 30.41
N GLU A 593 13.17 -3.75 31.71
CA GLU A 593 12.85 -4.72 32.77
C GLU A 593 11.38 -5.14 32.80
N ARG A 594 10.45 -4.23 32.52
CA ARG A 594 9.02 -4.54 32.36
C ARG A 594 8.80 -5.40 31.13
N MET A 595 9.38 -5.02 29.99
CA MET A 595 9.20 -5.72 28.71
C MET A 595 9.75 -7.14 28.75
N ALA A 596 10.92 -7.36 29.36
CA ALA A 596 11.50 -8.69 29.50
C ALA A 596 10.65 -9.65 30.37
N LYS A 597 9.80 -9.13 31.25
CA LYS A 597 8.91 -9.92 32.12
C LYS A 597 7.48 -10.01 31.58
N ASN A 598 7.16 -9.32 30.49
CA ASN A 598 5.82 -9.23 29.96
C ASN A 598 5.46 -10.52 29.18
N THR A 599 4.45 -11.24 29.67
CA THR A 599 4.00 -12.51 29.07
C THR A 599 3.36 -12.32 27.70
N GLN A 600 2.68 -11.19 27.48
CA GLN A 600 2.03 -10.86 26.20
C GLN A 600 3.08 -10.62 25.11
N LEU A 601 4.15 -9.87 25.41
CA LEU A 601 5.25 -9.65 24.45
C LEU A 601 5.99 -10.94 24.10
N LYS A 602 6.19 -11.84 25.07
CA LYS A 602 6.75 -13.16 24.79
C LYS A 602 5.87 -13.96 23.83
N LEU A 603 4.54 -13.90 24.02
CA LEU A 603 3.59 -14.58 23.15
C LEU A 603 3.58 -13.98 21.73
N ILE A 604 3.67 -12.65 21.60
CA ILE A 604 3.83 -11.95 20.32
C ILE A 604 5.11 -12.41 19.61
N GLU A 605 6.22 -12.51 20.33
CA GLU A 605 7.50 -12.94 19.75
C GLU A 605 7.45 -14.40 19.27
N ASP A 606 6.84 -15.29 20.06
CA ASP A 606 6.62 -16.69 19.68
C ASP A 606 5.72 -16.81 18.45
N ASN A 607 4.67 -15.97 18.36
CA ASN A 607 3.81 -15.91 17.19
C ASN A 607 4.58 -15.45 15.94
N ALA A 608 5.40 -14.40 16.06
CA ALA A 608 6.21 -13.91 14.95
C ALA A 608 7.21 -14.96 14.44
N ARG A 609 7.81 -15.77 15.33
CA ARG A 609 8.64 -16.92 14.94
C ARG A 609 7.85 -17.99 14.19
N TRP A 610 6.68 -18.34 14.70
CA TRP A 610 5.82 -19.32 14.03
C TRP A 610 5.40 -18.83 12.64
N VAL A 611 4.98 -17.57 12.51
CA VAL A 611 4.65 -16.96 11.21
C VAL A 611 5.83 -17.01 10.23
N LYS A 612 7.06 -16.70 10.68
CA LYS A 612 8.26 -16.83 9.83
C LYS A 612 8.45 -18.26 9.33
N ASN A 613 8.31 -19.26 10.20
CA ASN A 613 8.41 -20.66 9.80
C ASN A 613 7.34 -21.04 8.76
N GLN A 614 6.12 -20.48 8.86
CA GLN A 614 5.07 -20.70 7.87
C GLN A 614 5.37 -20.03 6.53
N ILE A 615 5.99 -18.84 6.54
CA ILE A 615 6.42 -18.13 5.32
C ILE A 615 7.54 -18.89 4.60
N ASP A 616 8.49 -19.46 5.35
CA ASP A 616 9.63 -20.21 4.80
C ASP A 616 9.23 -21.57 4.20
N GLU A 617 8.03 -22.06 4.52
CA GLU A 617 7.52 -23.33 4.00
C GLU A 617 6.91 -23.13 2.61
N THR A 618 7.68 -23.49 1.58
CA THR A 618 7.26 -23.33 0.18
C THR A 618 6.72 -24.62 -0.45
N VAL A 619 6.92 -25.77 0.18
CA VAL A 619 6.51 -27.07 -0.37
C VAL A 619 5.22 -27.55 0.28
N PHE A 620 4.17 -27.73 -0.51
CA PHE A 620 2.84 -28.09 -0.05
C PHE A 620 2.43 -29.47 -0.60
N PRO A 621 1.89 -30.38 0.23
CA PRO A 621 1.35 -31.64 -0.27
C PRO A 621 0.06 -31.40 -1.07
N LEU A 622 -0.10 -32.13 -2.17
CA LEU A 622 -1.34 -32.14 -2.96
C LEU A 622 -2.28 -33.31 -2.60
N ASN A 623 -1.82 -34.20 -1.73
CA ASN A 623 -2.63 -35.25 -1.13
C ASN A 623 -3.53 -34.64 -0.03
N TYR A 624 -4.84 -34.90 -0.08
CA TYR A 624 -5.78 -34.26 0.85
C TYR A 624 -5.56 -34.65 2.31
N ALA A 625 -5.20 -35.91 2.60
CA ALA A 625 -4.99 -36.36 3.97
C ALA A 625 -3.79 -35.65 4.62
N LYS A 626 -2.67 -35.52 3.88
CA LYS A 626 -1.48 -34.79 4.34
C LYS A 626 -1.72 -33.28 4.44
N TYR A 627 -2.47 -32.73 3.48
CA TYR A 627 -2.89 -31.33 3.53
C TYR A 627 -3.72 -31.05 4.79
N LYS A 628 -4.71 -31.91 5.10
CA LYS A 628 -5.57 -31.76 6.28
C LYS A 628 -4.83 -31.97 7.60
N GLU A 629 -3.88 -32.91 7.65
CA GLU A 629 -3.01 -33.09 8.81
C GLU A 629 -2.22 -31.81 9.10
N ARG A 630 -1.61 -31.21 8.06
CA ARG A 630 -0.90 -29.94 8.20
C ARG A 630 -1.81 -28.80 8.67
N LEU A 631 -2.99 -28.64 8.07
CA LEU A 631 -3.96 -27.63 8.53
C LEU A 631 -4.35 -27.84 9.99
N THR A 632 -4.55 -29.08 10.42
CA THR A 632 -4.89 -29.41 11.81
C THR A 632 -3.77 -29.03 12.77
N LEU A 633 -2.51 -29.33 12.43
CA LEU A 633 -1.35 -28.93 13.22
C LEU A 633 -1.22 -27.40 13.30
N ASN A 634 -1.45 -26.70 12.19
CA ASN A 634 -1.43 -25.25 12.14
C ASN A 634 -2.57 -24.63 12.98
N ASP A 635 -3.78 -25.19 12.93
CA ASP A 635 -4.92 -24.77 13.75
C ASP A 635 -4.72 -25.04 15.25
N GLU A 636 -4.02 -26.13 15.60
CA GLU A 636 -3.67 -26.43 16.99
C GLU A 636 -2.64 -25.44 17.53
N GLU A 637 -1.60 -25.12 16.76
CA GLU A 637 -0.61 -24.12 17.17
C GLU A 637 -1.19 -22.70 17.16
N SER A 638 -2.08 -22.36 16.20
CA SER A 638 -2.69 -21.03 16.15
C SER A 638 -3.54 -20.72 17.38
N LYS A 639 -4.26 -21.71 17.94
CA LYS A 639 -5.04 -21.59 19.19
C LYS A 639 -4.21 -21.17 20.39
N ARG A 640 -2.90 -21.49 20.42
CA ARG A 640 -1.99 -21.01 21.47
C ARG A 640 -1.90 -19.48 21.48
N PHE A 641 -2.03 -18.86 20.31
CA PHE A 641 -1.94 -17.41 20.13
C PHE A 641 -3.29 -16.69 20.27
N ASP A 642 -4.42 -17.40 20.35
CA ASP A 642 -5.74 -16.80 20.65
C ASP A 642 -5.76 -16.05 21.98
N GLU A 643 -4.92 -16.48 22.95
CA GLU A 643 -4.72 -15.76 24.21
C GLU A 643 -4.24 -14.33 24.01
N MET A 644 -3.54 -14.02 22.91
CA MET A 644 -3.12 -12.66 22.60
C MET A 644 -4.30 -11.70 22.43
N ALA A 645 -5.39 -12.17 21.82
CA ALA A 645 -6.59 -11.36 21.58
C ALA A 645 -7.39 -11.10 22.87
N LYS A 646 -7.14 -11.88 23.93
CA LYS A 646 -7.77 -11.71 25.25
C LYS A 646 -7.07 -10.66 26.11
N TYR A 647 -5.88 -10.20 25.69
CA TYR A 647 -5.17 -9.15 26.39
C TYR A 647 -5.99 -7.86 26.39
N GLN A 648 -6.28 -7.34 27.58
CA GLN A 648 -6.98 -6.07 27.74
C GLN A 648 -6.54 -5.40 29.02
N THR A 649 -6.20 -4.12 28.90
CA THR A 649 -5.90 -3.25 30.03
C THR A 649 -7.18 -2.81 30.73
N ASN A 650 -7.08 -2.34 31.97
CA ASN A 650 -8.19 -1.69 32.68
C ASN A 650 -8.36 -0.20 32.31
N LEU A 651 -7.74 0.25 31.21
CA LEU A 651 -7.71 1.64 30.80
C LEU A 651 -8.87 1.94 29.84
N THR A 652 -9.49 3.10 30.04
CA THR A 652 -10.55 3.61 29.17
C THR A 652 -10.01 4.72 28.28
N PHE A 653 -10.14 4.52 26.97
CA PHE A 653 -9.77 5.50 25.95
C PHE A 653 -11.03 6.20 25.44
N GLU A 654 -10.95 7.51 25.28
CA GLU A 654 -12.08 8.35 24.86
C GLU A 654 -11.66 9.38 23.82
N SER A 655 -12.59 9.78 22.96
CA SER A 655 -12.39 10.91 22.06
C SER A 655 -12.30 12.22 22.85
N PRO A 656 -11.46 13.18 22.39
CA PRO A 656 -11.44 14.53 22.92
C PRO A 656 -12.81 15.21 22.84
N ALA A 657 -13.02 16.23 23.67
CA ALA A 657 -14.29 16.95 23.79
C ALA A 657 -14.76 17.54 22.44
N TYR A 658 -13.85 18.11 21.65
CA TYR A 658 -14.19 18.69 20.36
C TYR A 658 -14.74 17.64 19.37
N GLU A 659 -14.23 16.40 19.40
CA GLU A 659 -14.66 15.34 18.48
C GLU A 659 -16.00 14.73 18.93
N LYS A 660 -16.24 14.68 20.26
CA LYS A 660 -17.55 14.29 20.81
C LYS A 660 -18.68 15.21 20.34
N GLU A 661 -18.40 16.50 20.13
CA GLU A 661 -19.39 17.43 19.55
C GLU A 661 -19.72 17.09 18.09
N LEU A 662 -18.75 16.58 17.32
CA LEU A 662 -18.95 16.15 15.94
C LEU A 662 -19.86 14.91 15.85
N PHE A 663 -19.81 14.01 16.83
CA PHE A 663 -20.66 12.81 16.85
C PHE A 663 -22.15 13.13 16.85
N ASN A 664 -22.54 14.26 17.46
CA ASN A 664 -23.95 14.65 17.55
C ASN A 664 -24.50 15.16 16.21
N ASN A 665 -23.63 15.66 15.34
CA ASN A 665 -23.98 16.16 14.01
C ASN A 665 -23.74 15.10 12.91
N ASP A 666 -23.14 13.97 13.28
CA ASP A 666 -22.77 12.92 12.35
C ASP A 666 -23.83 11.80 12.32
N THR A 667 -24.37 11.53 11.13
CA THR A 667 -25.21 10.34 10.89
C THR A 667 -24.39 9.13 10.39
N SER A 668 -23.05 9.20 10.46
CA SER A 668 -22.10 8.21 9.94
C SER A 668 -21.43 7.33 10.99
N SER A 669 -20.62 6.39 10.52
CA SER A 669 -19.83 5.45 11.31
C SER A 669 -18.63 6.08 12.06
N LEU A 670 -18.47 7.41 12.14
CA LEU A 670 -17.31 8.02 12.82
C LEU A 670 -17.24 7.58 14.29
N LYS A 671 -18.36 7.67 15.02
CA LYS A 671 -18.42 7.20 16.41
C LYS A 671 -18.03 5.74 16.52
N GLU A 672 -18.58 4.87 15.66
CA GLU A 672 -18.25 3.43 15.64
C GLU A 672 -16.78 3.17 15.30
N LYS A 673 -16.19 3.96 14.40
CA LYS A 673 -14.75 3.90 14.07
C LYS A 673 -13.89 4.29 15.28
N ARG A 674 -14.27 5.35 16.01
CA ARG A 674 -13.58 5.77 17.24
C ARG A 674 -13.75 4.77 18.37
N ASP A 675 -14.94 4.22 18.58
CA ASP A 675 -15.20 3.18 19.56
C ASP A 675 -14.35 1.92 19.27
N ARG A 676 -14.26 1.49 18.00
CA ARG A 676 -13.38 0.39 17.58
C ARG A 676 -11.91 0.72 17.83
N TRP A 677 -11.46 1.91 17.47
CA TRP A 677 -10.08 2.33 17.73
C TRP A 677 -9.74 2.38 19.22
N HIS A 678 -10.63 2.93 20.06
CA HIS A 678 -10.44 2.92 21.52
C HIS A 678 -10.39 1.51 22.10
N ALA A 679 -11.21 0.59 21.59
CA ALA A 679 -11.13 -0.82 21.97
C ALA A 679 -9.75 -1.41 21.62
N THR A 680 -9.23 -1.13 20.42
CA THR A 680 -7.88 -1.58 20.02
C THR A 680 -6.78 -0.99 20.91
N LEU A 681 -6.88 0.29 21.30
CA LEU A 681 -5.91 0.91 22.23
C LEU A 681 -5.93 0.23 23.61
N SER A 682 -7.10 -0.19 24.09
CA SER A 682 -7.22 -0.92 25.36
C SER A 682 -6.60 -2.32 25.33
N GLN A 683 -6.44 -2.90 24.13
CA GLN A 683 -5.86 -4.21 23.87
C GLN A 683 -4.38 -4.11 23.42
N ASP A 684 -3.80 -2.92 23.46
CA ASP A 684 -2.46 -2.67 22.94
C ASP A 684 -1.42 -2.59 24.07
N VAL A 685 -0.60 -3.65 24.19
CA VAL A 685 0.47 -3.74 25.18
C VAL A 685 1.55 -2.67 24.99
N TYR A 686 1.78 -2.19 23.77
CA TYR A 686 2.77 -1.15 23.48
C TYR A 686 2.28 0.22 23.95
N ILE A 687 0.97 0.49 23.80
CA ILE A 687 0.34 1.71 24.34
C ILE A 687 0.39 1.69 25.87
N GLU A 688 0.11 0.55 26.51
CA GLU A 688 0.24 0.44 27.97
C GLU A 688 1.68 0.75 28.43
N GLU A 689 2.68 0.20 27.74
CA GLU A 689 4.07 0.48 28.09
C GLU A 689 4.44 1.94 27.84
N ALA A 690 4.01 2.54 26.74
CA ALA A 690 4.23 3.96 26.49
C ALA A 690 3.64 4.83 27.61
N LEU A 691 2.47 4.47 28.17
CA LEU A 691 1.90 5.14 29.33
C LEU A 691 2.73 4.93 30.60
N ASN A 692 3.30 3.74 30.83
CA ASN A 692 4.25 3.49 31.93
C ASN A 692 5.49 4.38 31.79
N VAL A 693 6.06 4.47 30.58
CA VAL A 693 7.23 5.30 30.29
C VAL A 693 6.93 6.78 30.51
N LEU A 694 5.77 7.29 30.08
CA LEU A 694 5.36 8.67 30.36
C LEU A 694 5.23 8.97 31.87
N GLN A 695 4.78 8.01 32.68
CA GLN A 695 4.74 8.15 34.13
C GLN A 695 6.14 8.20 34.77
N ASP A 696 7.07 7.37 34.29
CA ASP A 696 8.47 7.36 34.73
C ASP A 696 9.15 8.70 34.42
N LEU A 697 8.94 9.23 33.20
CA LEU A 697 9.43 10.55 32.78
C LEU A 697 8.94 11.67 33.72
N LYS A 698 7.64 11.67 34.05
CA LYS A 698 7.02 12.70 34.90
C LYS A 698 7.53 12.68 36.34
N THR A 699 7.80 11.50 36.92
CA THR A 699 8.28 11.37 38.30
C THR A 699 9.59 12.14 38.53
N SER A 700 10.41 12.27 37.49
CA SER A 700 11.68 12.98 37.56
C SER A 700 11.56 14.51 37.44
N TYR A 701 10.50 15.04 36.81
CA TYR A 701 10.26 16.49 36.66
C TYR A 701 9.97 17.24 37.98
N ASN A 702 9.70 16.53 39.09
CA ASN A 702 9.29 17.14 40.36
C ASN A 702 10.43 17.72 41.23
N ILE A 703 11.68 17.78 40.75
CA ILE A 703 12.84 18.23 41.55
C ILE A 703 13.32 19.64 41.13
N LYS A 704 12.47 20.66 41.19
CA LYS A 704 12.88 22.05 41.48
C LYS A 704 11.82 22.75 42.33
N LYS A 705 11.74 22.38 43.62
CA LYS A 705 11.26 23.35 44.63
C LYS A 705 12.32 24.43 44.74
N VAL A 706 12.05 25.56 44.08
CA VAL A 706 12.81 26.80 44.26
C VAL A 706 12.87 27.09 45.76
N ALA A 707 14.07 27.15 46.31
CA ALA A 707 14.30 27.53 47.70
C ALA A 707 13.68 28.92 47.92
N LYS A 708 12.66 29.00 48.78
CA LYS A 708 12.20 30.29 49.32
C LYS A 708 13.37 30.90 50.08
N VAL A 709 13.90 31.99 49.54
CA VAL A 709 14.76 32.92 50.29
C VAL A 709 13.95 33.39 51.50
N LYS A 710 14.46 33.15 52.70
CA LYS A 710 13.96 33.79 53.92
C LYS A 710 14.41 35.24 53.89
N GLU A 711 13.46 36.17 53.93
CA GLU A 711 13.67 37.51 54.50
C GLU A 711 13.65 37.43 56.03
#